data_AF-A0A6G1KBR2-F1
#
_entry.id   AF-A0A6G1KBR2-F1
#
_cell.length_a   1.000
_cell.length_b   1.000
_cell.length_c   1.000
_cell.angle_alpha   90.00
_cell.angle_beta   90.00
_cell.angle_gamma   90.00
#
_symmetry.space_group_name_H-M   'P 1'
#
loop_
_entity.id
_entity.type
_entity.pdbx_description
1 polymer ?
#
loop_
_entity_poly.entity_id
_entity_poly.type
_entity_poly.pdbx_seq_one_letter_code
_entity_poly.pdbx_strand_id
1 'polypeptide(L)'
;MFSFENIHRTIHDIGSDIKEKLSGKDEQGQQQQQGGNVQQQGGGQGPQPGQEYHNEHRFMSFAPERHGNDIKWYVDGCGYMWAVSLALERARESVWILDWWLSPELYLRRPPATNEQYRLDRMLQAAAQRGVKVNIIVYKEVTQALTRKYLNPHLPDYLHSLLPRSTDTFTKRLIRLGLDVIFKSLEEVEKSDPLINPPITVSSAHTKHALEALHPNIAVFRHPDHLPDAAVLEGSFIASLQSMSFSPAKLAQMPVDSLKAIYGAHDDTVLYWAHHEKLCLIDGEIAFMGGLDLCYGRWDTNSHPIADAHPGDLNKIVFPGQDFNNARMMDFQDVPNWESNKLDRTQSSRMGWSDISLSLKGPVAQDLRTHFSQRWNFIYDAKYSKKDSRYVRLPDTGSGAQAPPQQREFEEGQEGERGFGGDDQYDAQAGGERGLFGSGGGGGGFREKIFSRVNEGYQHMEGQYGGQTGAAQQQSHAQQQSHAQHGAQRGGVECQIARSASKWSHNVNATEHSIQNAYCEIIRNSQHFVYIENQFFITATGGEQKPIKNQVGAAITERIIRAAQNGEKYKMIVMMPSVPAFAGDLKADDALGTRAIMEFQYDSINRGGHSIYETIAKAGFNPMDYIRFFNLRNYDRINASGAMRAAEEKSGVSYEQASREHDARENPEGTRGEFESDRGEYQAYRPPPTSEYGVYELDSSNTQGQGRYEMDGGYGNNQGQDQQRPDEKYQQGAENIGRRQGLGSGRWDSVAECYMLGGTDIREVPWEGGNMDEIDAFVSEELYIHSKLLVADDQIVICGSANMNDRSQLGDHDSEIAIIVKDNETVESSMDGRPWPAAKFAASLRRQIFRKHLGLLKHQDFNRPDQNFEPIGVANIYDWGSEEDRKVADPISDEFWDLWNWRAKTNTDAFAKVFHPVPYDGVRTWKQYDDYYERFFHEEAGDKDKDKKPSQYKWGHVVAEEFSQGEQGVREVKEVLSTIKGTLVEMPLLFLKDEDIAKEGMGLNAFTEELYT
;
A
#
# COMPACT_ATOMS: atom_id res chain seq x y z
N MET A 1 41.19 -49.51 -36.09
CA MET A 1 41.24 -48.53 -37.18
C MET A 1 41.00 -47.16 -36.56
N PHE A 2 42.02 -46.31 -36.62
CA PHE A 2 42.05 -44.84 -36.46
C PHE A 2 40.71 -44.10 -36.38
N SER A 3 40.53 -43.03 -35.59
CA SER A 3 41.24 -42.46 -34.45
C SER A 3 40.27 -41.41 -33.90
N PHE A 4 39.84 -41.61 -32.65
CA PHE A 4 38.97 -40.73 -31.88
C PHE A 4 39.80 -39.75 -31.00
N GLU A 5 41.05 -39.46 -31.39
CA GLU A 5 42.03 -38.73 -30.55
C GLU A 5 42.29 -37.27 -30.93
N ASN A 6 41.64 -36.69 -31.95
CA ASN A 6 41.97 -35.33 -32.42
C ASN A 6 40.90 -34.25 -32.20
N ILE A 7 39.82 -34.53 -31.46
CA ILE A 7 38.82 -33.51 -31.08
C ILE A 7 38.68 -33.37 -29.55
N HIS A 8 39.30 -34.27 -28.78
CA HIS A 8 39.33 -34.22 -27.31
C HIS A 8 40.57 -33.52 -26.71
N ARG A 9 41.44 -32.96 -27.56
CA ARG A 9 42.68 -32.25 -27.13
C ARG A 9 42.72 -30.77 -27.54
N THR A 10 41.65 -30.23 -28.13
CA THR A 10 41.55 -28.81 -28.56
C THR A 10 40.52 -28.02 -27.72
N ILE A 11 39.73 -28.69 -26.87
CA ILE A 11 38.82 -28.04 -25.90
C ILE A 11 39.41 -28.04 -24.47
N HIS A 12 40.61 -28.61 -24.28
CA HIS A 12 41.32 -28.59 -23.00
C HIS A 12 42.51 -27.60 -22.95
N ASP A 13 42.78 -26.86 -24.06
CA ASP A 13 43.88 -25.88 -24.17
C ASP A 13 43.40 -24.44 -24.43
N ILE A 14 42.10 -24.15 -24.26
CA ILE A 14 41.56 -22.77 -24.23
C ILE A 14 41.10 -22.39 -22.80
N GLY A 15 41.25 -23.31 -21.84
CA GLY A 15 40.81 -23.16 -20.44
C GLY A 15 41.89 -22.72 -19.44
N SER A 16 43.15 -22.54 -19.85
CA SER A 16 44.26 -22.18 -18.96
C SER A 16 44.79 -20.74 -19.13
N ASP A 17 44.48 -20.05 -20.22
CA ASP A 17 45.03 -18.71 -20.52
C ASP A 17 44.11 -17.53 -20.16
N ILE A 18 42.92 -17.77 -19.61
CA ILE A 18 41.99 -16.73 -19.13
C ILE A 18 41.97 -16.63 -17.59
N LYS A 19 42.55 -17.60 -16.88
CA LYS A 19 42.56 -17.65 -15.41
C LYS A 19 43.76 -16.92 -14.76
N GLU A 20 44.77 -16.52 -15.54
CA GLU A 20 45.93 -15.75 -15.04
C GLU A 20 45.89 -14.24 -15.36
N LYS A 21 44.94 -13.77 -16.17
CA LYS A 21 44.78 -12.33 -16.47
C LYS A 21 43.72 -11.60 -15.63
N LEU A 22 43.07 -12.31 -14.71
CA LEU A 22 42.08 -11.76 -13.77
C LEU A 22 42.56 -11.75 -12.30
N SER A 23 43.80 -12.17 -12.03
CA SER A 23 44.43 -12.03 -10.71
C SER A 23 45.52 -10.96 -10.76
N GLY A 24 45.13 -9.71 -10.55
CA GLY A 24 46.06 -8.58 -10.41
C GLY A 24 46.89 -8.71 -9.13
N LYS A 25 48.06 -9.35 -9.24
CA LYS A 25 49.18 -9.20 -8.31
C LYS A 25 50.38 -8.69 -9.12
N ASP A 26 50.70 -7.42 -9.00
CA ASP A 26 51.99 -6.89 -9.42
C ASP A 26 52.82 -6.51 -8.19
N GLU A 27 53.90 -7.27 -8.00
CA GLU A 27 55.01 -6.96 -7.09
C GLU A 27 56.09 -6.11 -7.80
N GLN A 28 56.88 -5.47 -6.95
CA GLN A 28 57.75 -4.31 -7.19
C GLN A 28 59.08 -4.57 -7.89
N GLY A 29 59.67 -3.49 -8.43
CA GLY A 29 61.11 -3.24 -8.52
C GLY A 29 61.41 -2.05 -9.44
N GLN A 30 62.24 -1.06 -9.16
CA GLN A 30 63.26 -0.83 -8.12
C GLN A 30 63.53 0.69 -8.03
N GLN A 31 63.80 1.23 -6.83
CA GLN A 31 64.84 2.25 -6.63
C GLN A 31 65.31 2.30 -5.17
N GLN A 32 66.60 2.53 -5.00
CA GLN A 32 67.41 2.29 -3.81
C GLN A 32 67.27 3.33 -2.68
N GLN A 33 67.27 2.81 -1.45
CA GLN A 33 67.84 3.30 -0.18
C GLN A 33 68.07 4.81 0.06
N GLN A 34 67.42 5.32 1.11
CA GLN A 34 68.09 5.99 2.24
C GLN A 34 67.19 5.95 3.48
N GLY A 35 67.77 5.58 4.63
CA GLY A 35 67.04 5.18 5.84
C GLY A 35 66.66 6.29 6.81
N GLY A 36 65.83 5.93 7.79
CA GLY A 36 65.51 6.73 8.97
C GLY A 36 64.40 6.11 9.82
N ASN A 37 64.79 5.42 10.91
CA ASN A 37 63.90 5.00 12.00
C ASN A 37 63.29 6.23 12.70
N VAL A 38 61.96 6.29 12.87
CA VAL A 38 61.32 6.82 14.10
C VAL A 38 59.94 6.16 14.31
N GLN A 39 59.72 5.60 15.50
CA GLN A 39 58.45 5.13 16.03
C GLN A 39 57.38 6.22 16.06
N GLN A 40 56.12 5.92 15.72
CA GLN A 40 55.01 6.71 16.27
C GLN A 40 53.79 5.85 16.60
N GLN A 41 53.32 6.10 17.81
CA GLN A 41 52.27 5.43 18.57
C GLN A 41 50.92 5.48 17.86
N GLY A 42 50.13 4.41 18.03
CA GLY A 42 48.74 4.36 17.64
C GLY A 42 47.90 5.40 18.38
N GLY A 43 47.29 6.29 17.60
CA GLY A 43 46.06 6.97 17.96
C GLY A 43 44.99 6.48 17.00
N GLY A 44 44.02 5.71 17.50
CA GLY A 44 42.84 5.33 16.72
C GLY A 44 42.07 6.59 16.34
N GLN A 45 42.08 6.93 15.06
CA GLN A 45 41.13 7.90 14.51
C GLN A 45 39.76 7.23 14.45
N GLY A 46 38.76 7.85 15.08
CA GLY A 46 37.37 7.43 14.96
C GLY A 46 36.87 7.48 13.50
N PRO A 47 35.76 6.79 13.18
CA PRO A 47 35.30 6.59 11.81
C PRO A 47 34.92 7.90 11.11
N GLN A 48 35.18 7.97 9.80
CA GLN A 48 34.68 9.05 8.94
C GLN A 48 33.17 8.90 8.69
N PRO A 49 32.39 9.99 8.59
CA PRO A 49 30.97 9.93 8.24
C PRO A 49 30.76 9.24 6.88
N GLY A 50 29.89 8.22 6.82
CA GLY A 50 29.52 7.53 5.57
C GLY A 50 30.15 6.15 5.34
N GLN A 51 30.99 5.63 6.24
CA GLN A 51 31.38 4.22 6.23
C GLN A 51 30.47 3.40 7.15
N GLU A 52 29.50 2.69 6.57
CA GLU A 52 28.60 1.79 7.28
C GLU A 52 29.24 0.39 7.40
N TYR A 53 29.28 -0.17 8.62
CA TYR A 53 29.82 -1.50 8.90
C TYR A 53 28.77 -2.60 8.62
N HIS A 54 28.26 -2.67 7.39
CA HIS A 54 27.19 -3.61 7.00
C HIS A 54 27.49 -5.07 7.40
N ASN A 55 28.75 -5.49 7.33
CA ASN A 55 29.15 -6.87 7.59
C ASN A 55 29.17 -7.25 9.08
N GLU A 56 28.97 -6.30 9.99
CA GLU A 56 29.04 -6.53 11.44
C GLU A 56 27.66 -6.58 12.10
N HIS A 57 26.60 -6.14 11.40
CA HIS A 57 25.24 -6.16 11.92
C HIS A 57 24.49 -7.41 11.47
N ARG A 58 23.51 -7.83 12.29
CA ARG A 58 22.61 -8.94 11.96
C ARG A 58 21.92 -8.68 10.62
N PHE A 59 21.71 -9.76 9.86
CA PHE A 59 21.16 -9.76 8.50
C PHE A 59 21.98 -8.97 7.46
N MET A 60 23.19 -8.53 7.82
CA MET A 60 24.00 -7.59 7.05
C MET A 60 23.29 -6.24 6.79
N SER A 61 22.46 -5.80 7.73
CA SER A 61 21.73 -4.54 7.62
C SER A 61 22.65 -3.33 7.81
N PHE A 62 22.34 -2.22 7.14
CA PHE A 62 22.95 -0.91 7.45
C PHE A 62 22.66 -0.43 8.88
N ALA A 63 21.57 -0.89 9.48
CA ALA A 63 21.15 -0.53 10.82
C ALA A 63 21.49 -1.63 11.83
N PRO A 64 22.07 -1.30 13.00
CA PRO A 64 22.24 -2.26 14.09
C PRO A 64 20.90 -2.55 14.78
N GLU A 65 20.88 -3.57 15.61
CA GLU A 65 19.76 -3.80 16.54
C GLU A 65 19.63 -2.59 17.50
N ARG A 66 18.40 -2.15 17.72
CA ARG A 66 18.03 -1.03 18.59
C ARG A 66 17.20 -1.52 19.76
N HIS A 67 17.56 -1.07 20.95
CA HIS A 67 16.77 -1.26 22.15
C HIS A 67 16.17 0.07 22.61
N GLY A 68 15.16 0.00 23.47
CA GLY A 68 14.59 1.21 24.07
C GLY A 68 13.54 1.91 23.20
N ASN A 69 12.91 1.19 22.25
CA ASN A 69 11.95 1.75 21.32
C ASN A 69 10.51 1.53 21.79
N ASP A 70 9.64 2.42 21.33
CA ASP A 70 8.18 2.28 21.37
C ASP A 70 7.68 2.00 19.95
N ILE A 71 6.92 0.92 19.79
CA ILE A 71 6.37 0.48 18.49
C ILE A 71 4.89 0.18 18.67
N LYS A 72 4.07 0.71 17.76
CA LYS A 72 2.62 0.54 17.74
C LYS A 72 2.17 0.07 16.37
N TRP A 73 1.25 -0.89 16.32
CA TRP A 73 0.67 -1.39 15.08
C TRP A 73 -0.68 -0.75 14.77
N TYR A 74 -1.00 -0.72 13.47
CA TYR A 74 -2.29 -0.37 12.90
C TYR A 74 -2.68 -1.45 11.90
N VAL A 75 -3.91 -1.94 12.04
CA VAL A 75 -4.54 -2.84 11.06
C VAL A 75 -5.50 -1.97 10.25
N ASP A 76 -5.32 -1.98 8.93
CA ASP A 76 -6.04 -1.18 7.94
C ASP A 76 -5.81 0.34 8.03
N GLY A 77 -6.30 1.07 7.02
CA GLY A 77 -5.98 2.50 6.81
C GLY A 77 -6.62 3.47 7.80
N CYS A 78 -7.78 3.13 8.38
CA CYS A 78 -8.57 4.05 9.19
C CYS A 78 -7.81 4.55 10.43
N GLY A 79 -7.28 3.65 11.26
CA GLY A 79 -6.51 4.02 12.45
C GLY A 79 -5.16 4.66 12.10
N TYR A 80 -4.49 4.14 11.06
CA TYR A 80 -3.20 4.63 10.59
C TYR A 80 -3.28 6.09 10.11
N MET A 81 -4.20 6.39 9.19
CA MET A 81 -4.32 7.72 8.60
C MET A 81 -4.80 8.75 9.64
N TRP A 82 -5.65 8.34 10.59
CA TRP A 82 -6.00 9.19 11.73
C TRP A 82 -4.78 9.55 12.59
N ALA A 83 -3.92 8.57 12.87
CA ALA A 83 -2.70 8.78 13.64
C ALA A 83 -1.71 9.71 12.91
N VAL A 84 -1.55 9.52 11.60
CA VAL A 84 -0.75 10.42 10.74
C VAL A 84 -1.29 11.84 10.79
N SER A 85 -2.61 12.04 10.70
CA SER A 85 -3.20 13.38 10.72
C SER A 85 -2.95 14.09 12.05
N LEU A 86 -3.08 13.39 13.18
CA LEU A 86 -2.74 13.93 14.51
C LEU A 86 -1.25 14.30 14.62
N ALA A 87 -0.36 13.50 14.03
CA ALA A 87 1.06 13.79 14.04
C ALA A 87 1.41 15.02 13.18
N LEU A 88 0.78 15.16 12.01
CA LEU A 88 0.92 16.35 11.14
C LEU A 88 0.39 17.62 11.80
N GLU A 89 -0.70 17.56 12.56
CA GLU A 89 -1.20 18.69 13.37
C GLU A 89 -0.18 19.15 14.42
N ARG A 90 0.53 18.18 15.02
CA ARG A 90 1.48 18.42 16.11
C ARG A 90 2.89 18.80 15.63
N ALA A 91 3.24 18.52 14.38
CA ALA A 91 4.55 18.79 13.79
C ALA A 91 5.02 20.25 14.02
N ARG A 92 6.31 20.39 14.37
CA ARG A 92 6.95 21.68 14.74
C ARG A 92 8.17 22.04 13.91
N GLU A 93 8.93 21.06 13.43
CA GLU A 93 10.22 21.28 12.80
C GLU A 93 10.24 20.76 11.36
N SER A 94 9.92 19.48 11.16
CA SER A 94 10.02 18.85 9.85
C SER A 94 9.02 17.71 9.62
N VAL A 95 8.61 17.55 8.36
CA VAL A 95 7.86 16.39 7.89
C VAL A 95 8.60 15.81 6.69
N TRP A 96 9.06 14.57 6.76
CA TRP A 96 9.69 13.88 5.63
C TRP A 96 8.81 12.74 5.17
N ILE A 97 8.45 12.71 3.89
CA ILE A 97 7.57 11.68 3.31
C ILE A 97 8.27 10.98 2.15
N LEU A 98 8.21 9.67 2.14
CA LEU A 98 8.63 8.81 1.06
C LEU A 98 7.44 7.91 0.72
N ASP A 99 6.94 7.98 -0.51
CA ASP A 99 5.82 7.18 -0.98
C ASP A 99 6.06 6.70 -2.42
N TRP A 100 5.52 5.53 -2.76
CA TRP A 100 5.44 5.08 -4.15
C TRP A 100 4.42 5.91 -4.92
N TRP A 101 3.29 6.21 -4.29
CA TRP A 101 2.30 7.15 -4.79
C TRP A 101 1.70 7.95 -3.64
N LEU A 102 1.60 9.27 -3.82
CA LEU A 102 1.02 10.19 -2.84
C LEU A 102 -0.05 11.04 -3.52
N SER A 103 -1.28 11.00 -3.02
CA SER A 103 -2.41 11.80 -3.53
C SER A 103 -2.61 13.02 -2.64
N PRO A 104 -2.32 14.26 -3.12
CA PRO A 104 -2.48 15.47 -2.32
C PRO A 104 -3.90 15.63 -1.74
N GLU A 105 -4.93 15.24 -2.49
CA GLU A 105 -6.33 15.42 -2.13
C GLU A 105 -6.90 14.23 -1.33
N LEU A 106 -6.06 13.33 -0.78
CA LEU A 106 -6.49 12.26 0.11
C LEU A 106 -7.02 12.80 1.45
N TYR A 107 -8.19 12.33 1.88
CA TYR A 107 -8.73 12.60 3.22
C TYR A 107 -8.21 11.58 4.25
N LEU A 108 -7.51 12.06 5.27
CA LEU A 108 -6.98 11.22 6.35
C LEU A 108 -8.02 10.84 7.42
N ARG A 109 -9.14 11.58 7.49
CA ARG A 109 -10.29 11.30 8.37
C ARG A 109 -11.59 11.35 7.56
N ARG A 110 -12.58 10.53 7.94
CA ARG A 110 -13.84 10.32 7.19
C ARG A 110 -15.07 10.51 8.10
N PRO A 111 -16.25 10.87 7.54
CA PRO A 111 -16.48 11.23 6.14
C PRO A 111 -15.90 12.63 5.81
N PRO A 112 -15.58 12.94 4.54
CA PRO A 112 -15.00 14.23 4.14
C PRO A 112 -15.83 15.44 4.58
N ALA A 113 -17.16 15.36 4.50
CA ALA A 113 -18.07 16.46 4.81
C ALA A 113 -17.94 17.04 6.23
N THR A 114 -17.41 16.27 7.19
CA THR A 114 -17.15 16.74 8.57
C THR A 114 -15.66 16.84 8.91
N ASN A 115 -14.79 16.45 7.99
CA ASN A 115 -13.34 16.27 8.20
C ASN A 115 -12.50 16.95 7.11
N GLU A 116 -13.07 17.94 6.44
CA GLU A 116 -12.50 18.73 5.37
C GLU A 116 -11.06 19.22 5.62
N GLN A 117 -10.77 19.63 6.84
CA GLN A 117 -9.47 20.16 7.26
C GLN A 117 -8.37 19.09 7.31
N TYR A 118 -8.74 17.81 7.30
CA TYR A 118 -7.81 16.67 7.38
C TYR A 118 -7.46 16.07 6.01
N ARG A 119 -7.71 16.83 4.93
CA ARG A 119 -7.14 16.51 3.62
C ARG A 119 -5.62 16.76 3.62
N LEU A 120 -4.86 15.87 3.00
CA LEU A 120 -3.40 15.81 3.13
C LEU A 120 -2.72 17.13 2.69
N ASP A 121 -3.09 17.66 1.53
CA ASP A 121 -2.65 18.97 1.02
C ASP A 121 -2.86 20.10 2.04
N ARG A 122 -4.07 20.22 2.60
CA ARG A 122 -4.45 21.23 3.60
C ARG A 122 -3.63 21.05 4.89
N MET A 123 -3.40 19.81 5.32
CA MET A 123 -2.60 19.50 6.50
C MET A 123 -1.13 19.88 6.32
N LEU A 124 -0.53 19.53 5.18
CA LEU A 124 0.85 19.89 4.84
C LEU A 124 1.02 21.40 4.67
N GLN A 125 0.05 22.07 4.04
CA GLN A 125 0.02 23.53 3.94
C GLN A 125 -0.02 24.17 5.33
N ALA A 126 -0.91 23.71 6.21
CA ALA A 126 -1.02 24.22 7.58
C ALA A 126 0.28 23.99 8.37
N ALA A 127 0.94 22.84 8.21
CA ALA A 127 2.25 22.59 8.81
C ALA A 127 3.31 23.56 8.28
N ALA A 128 3.39 23.72 6.96
CA ALA A 128 4.33 24.61 6.29
C ALA A 128 4.16 26.09 6.72
N GLN A 129 2.91 26.54 6.89
CA GLN A 129 2.56 27.87 7.42
C GLN A 129 3.00 28.08 8.87
N ARG A 130 3.04 27.02 9.69
CA ARG A 130 3.61 27.06 11.06
C ARG A 130 5.15 27.12 11.06
N GLY A 131 5.80 27.03 9.91
CA GLY A 131 7.25 27.06 9.77
C GLY A 131 7.90 25.67 9.62
N VAL A 132 7.11 24.60 9.59
CA VAL A 132 7.60 23.23 9.40
C VAL A 132 8.19 23.07 7.99
N LYS A 133 9.35 22.41 7.88
CA LYS A 133 9.96 22.05 6.59
C LYS A 133 9.44 20.69 6.11
N VAL A 134 8.83 20.67 4.94
CA VAL A 134 8.22 19.46 4.36
C VAL A 134 9.06 18.99 3.18
N ASN A 135 9.64 17.80 3.28
CA ASN A 135 10.50 17.20 2.25
C ASN A 135 9.88 15.88 1.78
N ILE A 136 9.58 15.76 0.50
CA ILE A 136 8.86 14.61 -0.05
C ILE A 136 9.70 14.00 -1.17
N ILE A 137 9.82 12.67 -1.17
CA ILE A 137 10.32 11.88 -2.30
C ILE A 137 9.16 11.01 -2.78
N VAL A 138 8.77 11.16 -4.05
CA VAL A 138 7.78 10.30 -4.70
C VAL A 138 8.42 9.59 -5.88
N TYR A 139 8.04 8.33 -6.10
CA TYR A 139 8.47 7.60 -7.30
C TYR A 139 8.03 8.35 -8.57
N LYS A 140 8.93 8.45 -9.55
CA LYS A 140 8.61 8.97 -10.88
C LYS A 140 8.27 7.80 -11.78
N GLU A 141 7.06 7.77 -12.30
CA GLU A 141 6.57 6.73 -13.21
C GLU A 141 7.09 6.88 -14.65
N VAL A 142 7.23 5.75 -15.35
CA VAL A 142 7.48 5.72 -16.80
C VAL A 142 6.21 6.20 -17.53
N THR A 143 6.27 7.05 -18.56
CA THR A 143 5.09 7.53 -19.32
C THR A 143 4.71 6.58 -20.49
N GLN A 144 3.43 6.41 -20.90
CA GLN A 144 3.07 5.43 -21.98
C GLN A 144 3.75 5.76 -23.30
N ALA A 145 4.10 7.02 -23.55
CA ALA A 145 4.82 7.39 -24.75
C ALA A 145 6.20 6.70 -24.85
N LEU A 146 6.80 6.29 -23.72
CA LEU A 146 7.97 5.40 -23.71
C LEU A 146 7.53 3.94 -23.88
N THR A 147 6.48 3.48 -23.21
CA THR A 147 6.03 2.08 -23.30
C THR A 147 5.51 1.70 -24.70
N ARG A 148 4.61 2.48 -25.32
CA ARG A 148 4.08 2.22 -26.67
C ARG A 148 5.07 2.49 -27.79
N LYS A 149 5.96 3.47 -27.65
CA LYS A 149 6.88 3.86 -28.74
C LYS A 149 8.07 2.90 -28.88
N TYR A 150 8.42 2.17 -27.82
CA TYR A 150 9.49 1.16 -27.84
C TYR A 150 8.97 -0.27 -28.04
N LEU A 151 7.67 -0.53 -27.84
CA LEU A 151 7.05 -1.87 -27.98
C LEU A 151 6.20 -2.06 -29.26
N ASN A 152 6.10 -1.06 -30.15
CA ASN A 152 5.31 -1.17 -31.39
C ASN A 152 6.15 -1.76 -32.56
N PRO A 153 5.64 -2.74 -33.36
CA PRO A 153 6.39 -3.39 -34.45
C PRO A 153 6.88 -2.47 -35.59
N HIS A 154 6.42 -1.22 -35.65
CA HIS A 154 6.76 -0.28 -36.73
C HIS A 154 8.00 0.59 -36.48
N LEU A 155 8.75 0.33 -35.39
CA LEU A 155 9.98 1.05 -35.06
C LEU A 155 11.02 1.08 -36.20
N PRO A 156 11.20 0.02 -37.03
CA PRO A 156 12.15 0.09 -38.15
C PRO A 156 11.73 1.11 -39.21
N ASP A 157 10.44 1.22 -39.53
CA ASP A 157 9.96 2.04 -40.65
C ASP A 157 9.94 3.53 -40.32
N TYR A 158 9.63 3.89 -39.07
CA TYR A 158 9.64 5.28 -38.62
C TYR A 158 11.07 5.82 -38.46
N LEU A 159 11.99 5.04 -37.87
CA LEU A 159 13.42 5.40 -37.79
C LEU A 159 14.06 5.45 -39.18
N HIS A 160 13.65 4.58 -40.11
CA HIS A 160 14.09 4.67 -41.50
C HIS A 160 13.53 5.90 -42.24
N SER A 161 12.36 6.41 -41.85
CA SER A 161 11.74 7.61 -42.45
C SER A 161 12.38 8.93 -41.98
N LEU A 162 12.97 8.94 -40.78
CA LEU A 162 13.58 10.12 -40.16
C LEU A 162 15.05 10.35 -40.55
N LEU A 163 15.64 9.45 -41.35
CA LEU A 163 17.03 9.54 -41.76
C LEU A 163 17.13 9.90 -43.25
N PRO A 164 17.64 11.09 -43.61
CA PRO A 164 18.03 11.38 -44.98
C PRO A 164 19.23 10.52 -45.37
N ARG A 165 19.18 9.89 -46.55
CA ARG A 165 20.36 9.23 -47.14
C ARG A 165 21.33 10.29 -47.67
N SER A 166 22.20 10.85 -46.83
CA SER A 166 23.58 11.21 -47.17
C SER A 166 24.29 11.97 -46.05
N THR A 167 25.60 11.72 -45.98
CA THR A 167 26.58 12.28 -45.06
C THR A 167 26.88 13.75 -45.32
N ASP A 168 26.44 14.66 -44.43
CA ASP A 168 27.07 15.98 -44.27
C ASP A 168 26.97 16.52 -42.82
N THR A 169 27.98 17.31 -42.46
CA THR A 169 28.29 17.88 -41.14
C THR A 169 27.27 18.93 -40.70
N PHE A 170 26.61 19.61 -41.66
CA PHE A 170 25.56 20.59 -41.37
C PHE A 170 24.28 19.93 -40.85
N THR A 171 23.92 18.75 -41.34
CA THR A 171 22.77 17.95 -40.89
C THR A 171 22.94 17.45 -39.46
N LYS A 172 24.16 17.09 -39.03
CA LYS A 172 24.45 16.71 -37.64
C LYS A 172 24.19 17.86 -36.65
N ARG A 173 24.46 19.11 -37.05
CA ARG A 173 24.19 20.30 -36.22
C ARG A 173 22.70 20.59 -36.08
N LEU A 174 21.93 20.41 -37.16
CA LEU A 174 20.47 20.56 -37.15
C LEU A 174 19.78 19.44 -36.38
N ILE A 175 20.28 18.20 -36.42
CA ILE A 175 19.77 17.08 -35.60
C ILE A 175 20.05 17.34 -34.12
N ARG A 176 21.23 17.87 -33.75
CA ARG A 176 21.56 18.22 -32.36
C ARG A 176 20.66 19.34 -31.82
N LEU A 177 20.45 20.39 -32.62
CA LEU A 177 19.52 21.47 -32.29
C LEU A 177 18.05 21.01 -32.24
N GLY A 178 17.65 20.09 -33.13
CA GLY A 178 16.32 19.49 -33.14
C GLY A 178 16.08 18.59 -31.92
N LEU A 179 17.06 17.79 -31.52
CA LEU A 179 17.00 16.97 -30.30
C LEU A 179 16.97 17.85 -29.04
N ASP A 180 17.82 18.88 -28.94
CA ASP A 180 17.80 19.82 -27.80
C ASP A 180 16.46 20.56 -27.66
N VAL A 181 15.81 20.88 -28.79
CA VAL A 181 14.46 21.48 -28.81
C VAL A 181 13.39 20.45 -28.45
N ILE A 182 13.51 19.19 -28.90
CA ILE A 182 12.58 18.10 -28.55
C ILE A 182 12.64 17.77 -27.03
N PHE A 183 13.84 17.80 -26.42
CA PHE A 183 14.01 17.50 -25.00
C PHE A 183 13.63 18.67 -24.09
N LYS A 184 13.94 19.92 -24.48
CA LYS A 184 13.36 21.09 -23.80
C LYS A 184 11.85 21.19 -23.99
N SER A 185 11.33 20.78 -25.14
CA SER A 185 9.89 20.74 -25.37
C SER A 185 9.22 19.64 -24.58
N LEU A 186 9.88 18.55 -24.16
CA LEU A 186 9.20 17.49 -23.41
C LEU A 186 8.77 17.92 -22.00
N GLU A 187 9.57 18.71 -21.27
CA GLU A 187 9.12 19.33 -19.99
C GLU A 187 8.05 20.41 -20.19
N GLU A 188 8.02 21.07 -21.35
CA GLU A 188 6.95 22.03 -21.72
C GLU A 188 5.71 21.34 -22.32
N VAL A 189 5.86 20.19 -22.96
CA VAL A 189 4.80 19.34 -23.55
C VAL A 189 4.12 18.53 -22.44
N GLU A 190 4.86 18.02 -21.44
CA GLU A 190 4.28 17.46 -20.21
C GLU A 190 3.44 18.52 -19.46
N LYS A 191 3.75 19.81 -19.65
CA LYS A 191 2.97 20.95 -19.14
C LYS A 191 1.85 21.44 -20.05
N SER A 192 1.84 21.09 -21.34
CA SER A 192 0.92 21.69 -22.34
C SER A 192 0.06 20.69 -23.11
N ASP A 193 0.30 19.37 -22.99
CA ASP A 193 -0.50 18.33 -23.64
C ASP A 193 -0.60 17.06 -22.75
N PRO A 194 -1.70 16.88 -21.99
CA PRO A 194 -1.88 15.73 -21.10
C PRO A 194 -2.27 14.42 -21.84
N LEU A 195 -2.25 14.35 -23.18
CA LEU A 195 -2.73 13.18 -23.94
C LEU A 195 -1.80 11.94 -23.95
N ILE A 196 -0.90 11.82 -22.99
CA ILE A 196 -0.10 10.60 -22.77
C ILE A 196 -0.53 10.02 -21.43
N ASN A 197 -1.58 9.18 -21.44
CA ASN A 197 -1.93 8.37 -20.27
C ASN A 197 -0.66 7.62 -19.81
N PRO A 198 -0.22 7.68 -18.55
CA PRO A 198 0.87 6.83 -18.09
C PRO A 198 0.45 5.34 -18.10
N PRO A 199 1.40 4.37 -18.13
CA PRO A 199 1.12 2.94 -18.14
C PRO A 199 0.63 2.47 -16.76
N ILE A 200 0.78 3.34 -15.77
CA ILE A 200 0.19 3.30 -14.44
C ILE A 200 -0.60 4.59 -14.32
N THR A 201 -1.82 4.52 -13.82
CA THR A 201 -2.79 5.63 -13.77
C THR A 201 -2.48 6.73 -12.75
N VAL A 202 -1.35 6.61 -12.05
CA VAL A 202 -0.85 7.57 -11.07
C VAL A 202 -0.19 8.80 -11.73
N SER A 203 -0.01 9.88 -10.96
CA SER A 203 0.68 11.09 -11.45
C SER A 203 1.56 11.72 -10.38
N SER A 204 2.86 11.37 -10.37
CA SER A 204 3.84 12.04 -9.51
C SER A 204 4.05 13.50 -9.90
N ALA A 205 3.78 13.83 -11.17
CA ALA A 205 3.81 15.19 -11.69
C ALA A 205 2.76 16.08 -11.01
N HIS A 206 1.50 15.62 -10.97
CA HIS A 206 0.41 16.29 -10.24
C HIS A 206 0.79 16.49 -8.79
N THR A 207 1.22 15.43 -8.10
CA THR A 207 1.65 15.47 -6.70
C THR A 207 2.69 16.57 -6.45
N LYS A 208 3.75 16.61 -7.26
CA LYS A 208 4.81 17.61 -7.15
C LYS A 208 4.25 19.03 -7.30
N HIS A 209 3.52 19.29 -8.37
CA HIS A 209 3.07 20.64 -8.69
C HIS A 209 1.98 21.14 -7.74
N ALA A 210 1.02 20.29 -7.39
CA ALA A 210 -0.03 20.61 -6.42
C ALA A 210 0.58 20.96 -5.06
N LEU A 211 1.50 20.16 -4.53
CA LEU A 211 2.09 20.39 -3.21
C LEU A 211 3.09 21.55 -3.17
N GLU A 212 3.95 21.69 -4.18
CA GLU A 212 4.93 22.78 -4.22
C GLU A 212 4.29 24.16 -4.42
N ALA A 213 3.10 24.22 -5.01
CA ALA A 213 2.32 25.45 -5.16
C ALA A 213 1.75 25.98 -3.83
N LEU A 214 1.52 25.10 -2.84
CA LEU A 214 0.88 25.47 -1.57
C LEU A 214 1.75 26.37 -0.69
N HIS A 215 3.07 26.11 -0.63
CA HIS A 215 4.00 26.85 0.23
C HIS A 215 5.48 26.64 -0.14
N PRO A 216 6.38 27.64 -0.01
CA PRO A 216 7.82 27.49 -0.28
C PRO A 216 8.58 26.56 0.68
N ASN A 217 7.98 26.17 1.81
CA ASN A 217 8.57 25.19 2.74
C ASN A 217 8.31 23.74 2.34
N ILE A 218 7.56 23.50 1.26
CA ILE A 218 7.25 22.16 0.76
C ILE A 218 8.14 21.89 -0.46
N ALA A 219 8.96 20.86 -0.39
CA ALA A 219 9.88 20.46 -1.45
C ALA A 219 9.60 19.03 -1.88
N VAL A 220 9.44 18.77 -3.18
CA VAL A 220 9.08 17.45 -3.72
C VAL A 220 10.10 16.99 -4.78
N PHE A 221 10.77 15.89 -4.50
CA PHE A 221 11.62 15.15 -5.43
C PHE A 221 10.84 14.05 -6.15
N ARG A 222 11.16 13.86 -7.43
CA ARG A 222 10.69 12.75 -8.27
C ARG A 222 11.90 11.97 -8.79
N HIS A 223 11.97 10.67 -8.56
CA HIS A 223 13.07 9.79 -8.98
C HIS A 223 12.59 8.34 -9.19
N PRO A 224 13.17 7.55 -10.12
CA PRO A 224 14.30 7.85 -11.03
C PRO A 224 13.91 8.63 -12.30
N ASP A 225 14.90 9.21 -12.98
CA ASP A 225 14.69 9.70 -14.34
C ASP A 225 14.94 8.58 -15.34
N HIS A 226 13.94 8.29 -16.19
CA HIS A 226 13.97 7.18 -17.15
C HIS A 226 14.59 7.53 -18.51
N LEU A 227 15.15 8.73 -18.65
CA LEU A 227 15.86 9.17 -19.86
C LEU A 227 17.32 9.46 -19.51
N PRO A 228 18.29 9.01 -20.32
CA PRO A 228 19.69 9.35 -20.10
C PRO A 228 19.89 10.86 -20.28
N ASP A 229 20.68 11.44 -19.39
CA ASP A 229 21.00 12.87 -19.39
C ASP A 229 21.67 13.30 -20.72
N ALA A 230 21.51 14.55 -21.15
CA ALA A 230 22.08 15.02 -22.43
C ALA A 230 23.61 14.85 -22.49
N ALA A 231 24.28 14.86 -21.33
CA ALA A 231 25.71 14.59 -21.20
C ALA A 231 26.07 13.09 -21.41
N VAL A 232 25.16 12.17 -21.09
CA VAL A 232 25.33 10.71 -21.29
C VAL A 232 25.10 10.34 -22.77
N LEU A 233 24.20 11.05 -23.45
CA LEU A 233 23.96 10.90 -24.89
C LEU A 233 25.13 11.38 -25.78
N GLU A 234 25.97 12.30 -25.28
CA GLU A 234 27.21 12.70 -25.98
C GLU A 234 28.38 11.70 -25.76
N GLY A 235 28.24 10.79 -24.79
CA GLY A 235 29.17 9.73 -24.47
C GLY A 235 28.85 8.39 -25.13
N SER A 236 29.68 7.39 -24.82
CA SER A 236 29.77 6.04 -25.38
C SER A 236 28.47 5.28 -25.69
N PHE A 237 27.32 5.65 -25.10
CA PHE A 237 26.02 4.99 -25.30
C PHE A 237 25.52 5.04 -26.76
N ILE A 238 25.50 6.22 -27.40
CA ILE A 238 25.10 6.35 -28.82
C ILE A 238 26.15 5.70 -29.74
N ALA A 239 27.43 5.76 -29.40
CA ALA A 239 28.47 5.10 -30.19
C ALA A 239 28.35 3.56 -30.12
N SER A 240 28.01 3.01 -28.96
CA SER A 240 27.71 1.60 -28.75
C SER A 240 26.44 1.18 -29.50
N LEU A 241 25.33 1.93 -29.39
CA LEU A 241 24.09 1.70 -30.13
C LEU A 241 24.25 1.85 -31.66
N GLN A 242 25.06 2.79 -32.14
CA GLN A 242 25.32 2.99 -33.58
C GLN A 242 26.28 1.95 -34.15
N SER A 243 27.17 1.39 -33.34
CA SER A 243 28.04 0.27 -33.74
C SER A 243 27.34 -1.09 -33.70
N MET A 244 26.19 -1.18 -33.00
CA MET A 244 25.38 -2.38 -32.88
C MET A 244 24.23 -2.37 -33.89
N SER A 245 24.43 -3.06 -35.01
CA SER A 245 23.35 -3.43 -35.94
C SER A 245 22.41 -4.43 -35.25
N PHE A 246 21.26 -3.95 -34.75
CA PHE A 246 20.23 -4.79 -34.14
C PHE A 246 19.39 -5.50 -35.21
N SER A 247 19.73 -6.76 -35.48
CA SER A 247 18.79 -7.72 -36.06
C SER A 247 18.24 -8.60 -34.94
N PRO A 248 16.97 -9.04 -34.97
CA PRO A 248 16.40 -9.99 -34.00
C PRO A 248 17.29 -11.22 -33.75
N ALA A 249 17.96 -11.71 -34.79
CA ALA A 249 18.89 -12.83 -34.72
C ALA A 249 20.19 -12.55 -33.92
N LYS A 250 20.61 -11.28 -33.81
CA LYS A 250 21.81 -10.87 -33.03
C LYS A 250 21.47 -10.58 -31.57
N LEU A 251 20.27 -10.09 -31.28
CA LEU A 251 19.77 -9.93 -29.91
C LEU A 251 19.64 -11.28 -29.20
N ALA A 252 19.16 -12.31 -29.91
CA ALA A 252 19.10 -13.68 -29.39
C ALA A 252 20.48 -14.34 -29.14
N GLN A 253 21.57 -13.75 -29.65
CA GLN A 253 22.94 -14.26 -29.50
C GLN A 253 23.77 -13.51 -28.46
N MET A 254 23.22 -12.45 -27.85
CA MET A 254 23.93 -11.69 -26.83
C MET A 254 23.89 -12.41 -25.47
N PRO A 255 24.98 -12.32 -24.67
CA PRO A 255 24.94 -12.76 -23.28
C PRO A 255 23.88 -12.00 -22.49
N VAL A 256 23.09 -12.73 -21.70
CA VAL A 256 21.97 -12.19 -20.90
C VAL A 256 22.41 -11.01 -20.03
N ASP A 257 23.61 -11.04 -19.45
CA ASP A 257 24.12 -9.99 -18.57
C ASP A 257 24.37 -8.65 -19.29
N SER A 258 24.79 -8.69 -20.56
CA SER A 258 25.00 -7.48 -21.37
C SER A 258 23.68 -6.85 -21.84
N LEU A 259 22.63 -7.66 -21.96
CA LEU A 259 21.28 -7.17 -22.24
C LEU A 259 20.62 -6.62 -20.96
N LYS A 260 20.80 -7.27 -19.82
CA LYS A 260 20.33 -6.81 -18.50
C LYS A 260 20.86 -5.44 -18.13
N ALA A 261 22.12 -5.13 -18.47
CA ALA A 261 22.65 -3.81 -18.27
C ALA A 261 21.82 -2.74 -19.03
N ILE A 262 21.42 -3.01 -20.28
CA ILE A 262 20.62 -2.09 -21.10
C ILE A 262 19.20 -1.86 -20.52
N TYR A 263 18.61 -2.85 -19.84
CA TYR A 263 17.21 -2.80 -19.36
C TYR A 263 17.05 -2.49 -17.86
N GLY A 264 17.98 -2.92 -16.99
CA GLY A 264 17.84 -2.81 -15.53
C GLY A 264 18.52 -1.58 -14.93
N ALA A 265 19.75 -1.29 -15.39
CA ALA A 265 20.50 -0.08 -15.10
C ALA A 265 21.85 -0.10 -15.86
N HIS A 266 22.04 0.75 -16.86
CA HIS A 266 23.38 1.05 -17.43
C HIS A 266 23.67 2.52 -17.20
N ASP A 267 24.87 2.84 -16.69
CA ASP A 267 25.40 4.21 -16.54
C ASP A 267 24.32 5.24 -16.15
N ASP A 268 23.77 5.07 -14.95
CA ASP A 268 22.83 5.99 -14.27
C ASP A 268 21.38 6.05 -14.82
N THR A 269 20.96 5.16 -15.74
CA THR A 269 19.57 5.11 -16.25
C THR A 269 18.82 3.85 -15.78
N VAL A 270 17.72 4.01 -15.02
CA VAL A 270 16.84 2.92 -14.55
C VAL A 270 15.51 2.95 -15.32
N LEU A 271 15.12 1.85 -15.96
CA LEU A 271 13.94 1.82 -16.83
C LEU A 271 12.68 1.22 -16.18
N TYR A 272 12.78 0.35 -15.16
CA TYR A 272 11.62 -0.42 -14.66
C TYR A 272 11.49 -0.57 -13.13
N TRP A 273 12.50 -0.19 -12.35
CA TRP A 273 12.47 -0.31 -10.88
C TRP A 273 11.89 0.95 -10.22
N ALA A 274 11.28 0.76 -9.06
CA ALA A 274 10.59 1.81 -8.34
C ALA A 274 11.16 2.05 -6.94
N HIS A 275 10.85 3.23 -6.40
CA HIS A 275 10.93 3.47 -4.96
C HIS A 275 9.61 3.03 -4.35
N HIS A 276 9.61 1.93 -3.59
CA HIS A 276 8.39 1.26 -3.16
C HIS A 276 8.16 1.31 -1.64
N GLU A 277 9.13 1.83 -0.88
CA GLU A 277 8.92 2.08 0.54
C GLU A 277 7.89 3.18 0.83
N LYS A 278 7.24 3.07 2.00
CA LYS A 278 6.32 4.05 2.55
C LYS A 278 6.81 4.49 3.92
N LEU A 279 7.16 5.76 4.07
CA LEU A 279 7.75 6.32 5.28
C LEU A 279 7.30 7.76 5.49
N CYS A 280 6.76 8.08 6.67
CA CYS A 280 6.48 9.44 7.09
C CYS A 280 7.16 9.73 8.45
N LEU A 281 8.14 10.64 8.46
CA LEU A 281 8.89 11.06 9.65
C LEU A 281 8.45 12.46 10.10
N ILE A 282 8.07 12.58 11.36
CA ILE A 282 7.64 13.83 12.00
C ILE A 282 8.69 14.25 13.01
N ASP A 283 9.25 15.44 12.80
CA ASP A 283 10.26 16.10 13.62
C ASP A 283 11.52 15.24 13.89
N GLY A 284 11.75 14.20 13.08
CA GLY A 284 12.82 13.23 13.29
C GLY A 284 12.66 12.36 14.54
N GLU A 285 11.49 12.40 15.21
CA GLU A 285 11.22 11.68 16.45
C GLU A 285 10.20 10.55 16.29
N ILE A 286 9.14 10.79 15.51
CA ILE A 286 8.05 9.83 15.27
C ILE A 286 8.12 9.41 13.80
N ALA A 287 8.08 8.11 13.56
CA ALA A 287 8.01 7.57 12.21
C ALA A 287 6.73 6.75 12.01
N PHE A 288 6.22 6.75 10.79
CA PHE A 288 5.18 5.87 10.29
C PHE A 288 5.74 5.09 9.11
N MET A 289 5.56 3.77 9.08
CA MET A 289 6.00 2.93 7.97
C MET A 289 5.17 1.66 7.86
N GLY A 290 5.19 0.99 6.70
CA GLY A 290 4.44 -0.25 6.46
C GLY A 290 4.09 -0.43 4.99
N GLY A 291 2.95 -1.05 4.71
CA GLY A 291 2.43 -1.23 3.35
C GLY A 291 1.58 -0.07 2.82
N LEU A 292 1.15 0.86 3.68
CA LEU A 292 0.21 1.93 3.29
C LEU A 292 0.91 3.18 2.76
N ASP A 293 0.67 3.47 1.48
CA ASP A 293 0.92 4.78 0.88
C ASP A 293 -0.15 5.81 1.32
N LEU A 294 0.20 7.10 1.32
CA LEU A 294 -0.77 8.20 1.48
C LEU A 294 -1.45 8.55 0.14
N CYS A 295 -2.16 7.59 -0.46
CA CYS A 295 -2.90 7.79 -1.71
C CYS A 295 -4.29 7.11 -1.72
N TYR A 296 -4.99 7.25 -2.84
CA TYR A 296 -6.36 6.77 -3.02
C TYR A 296 -6.51 5.25 -2.89
N GLY A 297 -7.66 4.81 -2.38
CA GLY A 297 -8.06 3.42 -2.22
C GLY A 297 -7.49 2.71 -0.99
N ARG A 298 -6.56 3.34 -0.26
CA ARG A 298 -5.85 2.75 0.89
C ARG A 298 -6.57 2.93 2.23
N TRP A 299 -7.44 3.95 2.34
CA TRP A 299 -8.23 4.14 3.55
C TRP A 299 -9.27 3.01 3.62
N ASP A 300 -9.34 2.28 4.74
CA ASP A 300 -10.37 1.27 4.94
C ASP A 300 -10.55 0.97 6.43
N THR A 301 -11.65 0.33 6.81
CA THR A 301 -11.96 -0.10 8.17
C THR A 301 -11.86 -1.62 8.30
N ASN A 302 -11.91 -2.12 9.54
CA ASN A 302 -11.88 -3.57 9.79
C ASN A 302 -13.08 -4.35 9.19
N SER A 303 -14.14 -3.66 8.80
CA SER A 303 -15.33 -4.25 8.20
C SER A 303 -15.38 -4.02 6.70
N HIS A 304 -14.38 -3.38 6.08
CA HIS A 304 -14.20 -3.28 4.64
C HIS A 304 -15.51 -3.02 3.85
N PRO A 305 -16.22 -1.89 4.06
CA PRO A 305 -17.40 -1.57 3.25
C PRO A 305 -17.02 -1.43 1.78
N ILE A 306 -17.81 -2.03 0.89
CA ILE A 306 -17.59 -1.98 -0.57
C ILE A 306 -18.74 -1.31 -1.33
N ALA A 307 -19.83 -0.98 -0.65
CA ALA A 307 -20.86 -0.04 -1.10
C ALA A 307 -20.66 1.35 -0.45
N ASP A 308 -20.86 2.42 -1.22
CA ASP A 308 -20.72 3.82 -0.77
C ASP A 308 -21.76 4.74 -1.46
N ALA A 309 -22.94 4.19 -1.74
CA ALA A 309 -24.07 4.91 -2.28
C ALA A 309 -24.99 5.37 -1.15
N HIS A 310 -25.15 6.68 -1.01
CA HIS A 310 -25.89 7.33 0.08
C HIS A 310 -27.04 8.18 -0.47
N PRO A 311 -28.13 7.55 -0.96
CA PRO A 311 -29.20 8.28 -1.64
C PRO A 311 -29.94 9.27 -0.74
N GLY A 312 -29.93 9.06 0.58
CA GLY A 312 -30.61 9.91 1.56
C GLY A 312 -29.80 11.11 2.03
N ASP A 313 -28.46 11.09 1.90
CA ASP A 313 -27.57 12.13 2.42
C ASP A 313 -26.16 12.03 1.79
N LEU A 314 -25.82 12.95 0.88
CA LEU A 314 -24.52 12.96 0.21
C LEU A 314 -23.34 13.17 1.17
N ASN A 315 -23.57 13.81 2.34
CA ASN A 315 -22.52 14.05 3.33
C ASN A 315 -21.99 12.76 3.99
N LYS A 316 -22.63 11.62 3.74
CA LYS A 316 -22.22 10.31 4.25
C LYS A 316 -21.24 9.58 3.36
N ILE A 317 -21.03 10.05 2.12
CA ILE A 317 -20.02 9.51 1.21
C ILE A 317 -18.70 9.38 1.95
N VAL A 318 -18.19 8.15 2.04
CA VAL A 318 -16.95 7.84 2.74
C VAL A 318 -15.78 7.95 1.77
N PHE A 319 -15.96 7.55 0.51
CA PHE A 319 -14.93 7.49 -0.54
C PHE A 319 -15.27 8.48 -1.67
N PRO A 320 -14.75 9.72 -1.63
CA PRO A 320 -15.06 10.72 -2.66
C PRO A 320 -14.18 10.53 -3.91
N GLY A 321 -14.72 10.86 -5.08
CA GLY A 321 -13.97 10.85 -6.35
C GLY A 321 -13.20 9.54 -6.62
N GLN A 322 -11.94 9.66 -7.03
CA GLN A 322 -11.02 8.55 -7.31
C GLN A 322 -10.77 7.63 -6.09
N ASP A 323 -11.09 8.04 -4.87
CA ASP A 323 -10.91 7.19 -3.70
C ASP A 323 -11.91 6.02 -3.66
N PHE A 324 -13.05 6.15 -4.36
CA PHE A 324 -13.94 5.04 -4.67
C PHE A 324 -13.40 4.27 -5.89
N ASN A 325 -12.52 3.29 -5.68
CA ASN A 325 -11.85 2.60 -6.78
C ASN A 325 -12.04 1.07 -6.72
N ASN A 326 -12.07 0.46 -7.90
CA ASN A 326 -11.99 -0.99 -8.06
C ASN A 326 -11.03 -1.32 -9.20
N ALA A 327 -9.77 -1.62 -8.84
CA ALA A 327 -8.71 -1.88 -9.80
C ALA A 327 -8.95 -3.13 -10.67
N ARG A 328 -9.89 -4.03 -10.33
CA ARG A 328 -10.26 -5.18 -11.17
C ARG A 328 -11.24 -4.79 -12.29
N MET A 329 -12.06 -3.76 -12.06
CA MET A 329 -12.99 -3.24 -13.06
C MET A 329 -12.36 -2.13 -13.88
N MET A 330 -11.76 -1.14 -13.22
CA MET A 330 -11.18 0.03 -13.86
C MET A 330 -10.05 0.58 -13.00
N ASP A 331 -8.89 0.80 -13.60
CA ASP A 331 -7.78 1.50 -12.96
C ASP A 331 -8.07 3.03 -12.90
N PHE A 332 -7.36 3.78 -12.04
CA PHE A 332 -7.60 5.22 -11.84
C PHE A 332 -7.56 5.99 -13.17
N GLN A 333 -8.26 7.12 -13.28
CA GLN A 333 -8.22 7.90 -14.54
C GLN A 333 -8.23 9.38 -14.25
N ASP A 334 -7.46 10.15 -15.01
CA ASP A 334 -7.45 11.62 -14.88
C ASP A 334 -7.25 12.09 -13.43
N VAL A 335 -6.25 11.53 -12.75
CA VAL A 335 -5.93 11.81 -11.34
C VAL A 335 -5.85 13.31 -11.00
N PRO A 336 -5.40 14.23 -11.88
CA PRO A 336 -5.47 15.67 -11.61
C PRO A 336 -6.90 16.19 -11.38
N ASN A 337 -7.90 15.61 -12.05
CA ASN A 337 -9.33 15.88 -11.86
C ASN A 337 -9.96 14.74 -11.05
N TRP A 338 -9.45 14.56 -9.82
CA TRP A 338 -9.79 13.43 -8.95
C TRP A 338 -11.28 13.30 -8.62
N GLU A 339 -12.06 14.37 -8.72
CA GLU A 339 -13.52 14.35 -8.55
C GLU A 339 -14.23 13.61 -9.68
N SER A 340 -13.59 13.50 -10.85
CA SER A 340 -14.13 12.90 -12.07
C SER A 340 -13.87 11.40 -12.09
N ASN A 341 -14.55 10.67 -11.21
CA ASN A 341 -14.50 9.21 -11.21
C ASN A 341 -15.50 8.63 -12.23
N LYS A 342 -15.02 7.65 -13.00
CA LYS A 342 -15.81 6.92 -14.01
C LYS A 342 -16.44 5.64 -13.46
N LEU A 343 -16.02 5.17 -12.29
CA LEU A 343 -16.66 4.04 -11.63
C LEU A 343 -17.98 4.50 -10.97
N ASP A 344 -19.09 3.91 -11.41
CA ASP A 344 -20.41 4.26 -10.90
C ASP A 344 -20.71 3.52 -9.58
N ARG A 345 -20.68 4.27 -8.47
CA ARG A 345 -20.99 3.78 -7.10
C ARG A 345 -22.42 3.25 -6.92
N THR A 346 -23.34 3.56 -7.83
CA THR A 346 -24.72 3.03 -7.79
C THR A 346 -24.85 1.65 -8.42
N GLN A 347 -23.83 1.22 -9.17
CA GLN A 347 -23.83 -0.03 -9.91
C GLN A 347 -22.68 -0.95 -9.55
N SER A 348 -21.53 -0.41 -9.14
CA SER A 348 -20.30 -1.18 -8.93
C SER A 348 -19.86 -1.07 -7.48
N SER A 349 -19.24 -2.13 -6.96
CA SER A 349 -18.53 -2.08 -5.69
C SER A 349 -17.14 -1.44 -5.86
N ARG A 350 -16.63 -0.84 -4.78
CA ARG A 350 -15.17 -0.63 -4.66
C ARG A 350 -14.48 -1.95 -4.32
N MET A 351 -13.16 -2.01 -4.53
CA MET A 351 -12.34 -3.13 -4.05
C MET A 351 -11.84 -2.82 -2.63
N GLY A 352 -12.08 -3.74 -1.69
CA GLY A 352 -11.60 -3.64 -0.31
C GLY A 352 -10.07 -3.55 -0.21
N TRP A 353 -9.52 -2.94 0.85
CA TRP A 353 -8.08 -2.85 1.08
C TRP A 353 -7.70 -3.28 2.51
N SER A 354 -6.90 -4.35 2.63
CA SER A 354 -6.34 -4.85 3.90
C SER A 354 -4.84 -4.62 3.92
N ASP A 355 -4.34 -3.94 4.94
CA ASP A 355 -2.93 -3.60 5.06
C ASP A 355 -2.48 -3.44 6.52
N ILE A 356 -1.17 -3.46 6.76
CA ILE A 356 -0.55 -3.32 8.08
C ILE A 356 0.48 -2.20 8.04
N SER A 357 0.45 -1.34 9.06
CA SER A 357 1.40 -0.25 9.22
C SER A 357 1.73 -0.02 10.70
N LEU A 358 2.83 0.66 10.95
CA LEU A 358 3.39 0.87 12.29
C LEU A 358 3.68 2.34 12.53
N SER A 359 3.64 2.76 13.80
CA SER A 359 4.29 3.99 14.27
C SER A 359 5.39 3.67 15.28
N LEU A 360 6.47 4.45 15.20
CA LEU A 360 7.74 4.19 15.86
C LEU A 360 8.23 5.45 16.57
N LYS A 361 8.79 5.28 17.77
CA LYS A 361 9.52 6.32 18.49
C LYS A 361 10.70 5.71 19.25
N GLY A 362 11.80 6.45 19.35
CA GLY A 362 13.01 6.04 20.06
C GLY A 362 14.24 5.97 19.15
N PRO A 363 15.30 5.26 19.56
CA PRO A 363 16.55 5.19 18.80
C PRO A 363 16.41 4.77 17.33
N VAL A 364 15.42 3.93 17.00
CA VAL A 364 15.12 3.50 15.62
C VAL A 364 14.81 4.67 14.66
N ALA A 365 14.31 5.79 15.16
CA ALA A 365 14.04 6.97 14.34
C ALA A 365 15.32 7.48 13.64
N GLN A 366 16.50 7.30 14.26
CA GLN A 366 17.77 7.68 13.68
C GLN A 366 18.13 6.86 12.44
N ASP A 367 17.77 5.57 12.40
CA ASP A 367 18.02 4.69 11.26
C ASP A 367 17.14 5.09 10.07
N LEU A 368 15.88 5.42 10.34
CA LEU A 368 14.94 5.90 9.34
C LEU A 368 15.33 7.28 8.79
N ARG A 369 15.84 8.17 9.65
CA ARG A 369 16.41 9.46 9.21
C ARG A 369 17.62 9.26 8.31
N THR A 370 18.47 8.28 8.63
CA THR A 370 19.65 7.92 7.82
C THR A 370 19.25 7.38 6.46
N HIS A 371 18.30 6.45 6.42
CA HIS A 371 17.75 5.94 5.17
C HIS A 371 17.19 7.05 4.29
N PHE A 372 16.36 7.94 4.85
CA PHE A 372 15.76 9.05 4.11
C PHE A 372 16.82 10.06 3.64
N SER A 373 17.72 10.50 4.52
CA SER A 373 18.72 11.54 4.22
C SER A 373 19.73 11.07 3.18
N GLN A 374 20.14 9.80 3.20
CA GLN A 374 21.00 9.20 2.18
C GLN A 374 20.37 9.32 0.79
N ARG A 375 19.11 8.90 0.65
CA ARG A 375 18.40 8.99 -0.63
C ARG A 375 18.17 10.43 -1.06
N TRP A 376 17.71 11.26 -0.13
CA TRP A 376 17.48 12.68 -0.40
C TRP A 376 18.76 13.35 -0.92
N ASN A 377 19.89 13.14 -0.23
CA ASN A 377 21.16 13.76 -0.61
C ASN A 377 21.67 13.21 -1.94
N PHE A 378 21.53 11.91 -2.18
CA PHE A 378 21.83 11.31 -3.49
C PHE A 378 21.02 11.99 -4.62
N ILE A 379 19.71 12.08 -4.50
CA ILE A 379 18.83 12.70 -5.51
C ILE A 379 19.12 14.20 -5.63
N TYR A 380 19.36 14.88 -4.51
CA TYR A 380 19.70 16.30 -4.49
C TYR A 380 20.98 16.55 -5.29
N ASP A 381 22.05 15.83 -4.97
CA ASP A 381 23.36 16.00 -5.62
C ASP A 381 23.27 15.67 -7.12
N ALA A 382 22.52 14.62 -7.48
CA ALA A 382 22.31 14.20 -8.86
C ALA A 382 21.45 15.18 -9.69
N LYS A 383 20.35 15.72 -9.12
CA LYS A 383 19.28 16.37 -9.92
C LYS A 383 18.87 17.77 -9.47
N TYR A 384 18.94 18.09 -8.19
CA TYR A 384 18.34 19.31 -7.62
C TYR A 384 19.34 20.32 -7.06
N SER A 385 20.63 19.99 -6.97
CA SER A 385 21.69 20.84 -6.39
C SER A 385 21.85 22.21 -7.05
N LYS A 386 21.48 22.33 -8.32
CA LYS A 386 21.54 23.58 -9.11
C LYS A 386 20.17 24.21 -9.38
N LYS A 387 19.09 23.62 -8.86
CA LYS A 387 17.71 24.04 -9.10
C LYS A 387 17.18 24.65 -7.80
N ASP A 388 16.63 25.86 -7.88
CA ASP A 388 15.83 26.56 -6.84
C ASP A 388 16.35 26.53 -5.38
N SER A 389 16.43 27.70 -4.75
CA SER A 389 16.71 27.84 -3.31
C SER A 389 15.79 27.04 -2.36
N ARG A 390 14.63 26.57 -2.85
CA ARG A 390 13.72 25.67 -2.13
C ARG A 390 14.37 24.36 -1.71
N TYR A 391 15.23 23.78 -2.55
CA TYR A 391 15.83 22.48 -2.28
C TYR A 391 17.14 22.64 -1.50
N VAL A 392 17.27 21.89 -0.41
CA VAL A 392 18.43 21.95 0.47
C VAL A 392 18.93 20.54 0.72
N ARG A 393 20.25 20.35 0.65
CA ARG A 393 20.91 19.11 1.07
C ARG A 393 20.69 18.91 2.57
N LEU A 394 20.26 17.71 2.99
CA LEU A 394 20.06 17.40 4.40
C LEU A 394 21.41 17.09 5.09
N PRO A 395 21.52 17.30 6.42
CA PRO A 395 22.70 16.87 7.17
C PRO A 395 22.91 15.36 7.02
N ASP A 396 24.16 14.96 6.77
CA ASP A 396 24.49 13.54 6.74
C ASP A 396 24.32 12.95 8.16
N THR A 397 23.48 11.94 8.26
CA THR A 397 23.22 11.21 9.50
C THR A 397 23.76 9.80 9.36
N GLY A 398 24.45 9.27 10.37
CA GLY A 398 24.81 7.85 10.42
C GLY A 398 23.80 7.08 11.27
N SER A 399 23.61 5.79 10.96
CA SER A 399 22.95 4.85 11.86
C SER A 399 23.81 4.70 13.13
N GLY A 400 25.11 4.48 12.99
CA GLY A 400 26.06 4.42 14.11
C GLY A 400 25.92 3.13 14.92
N ALA A 401 27.01 2.36 14.99
CA ALA A 401 27.12 1.18 15.85
C ALA A 401 27.09 1.60 17.33
N GLN A 402 26.14 1.09 18.12
CA GLN A 402 26.27 1.13 19.57
C GLN A 402 27.32 0.08 19.97
N ALA A 403 28.37 0.48 20.67
CA ALA A 403 29.25 -0.47 21.32
C ALA A 403 28.44 -1.30 22.34
N PRO A 404 28.67 -2.62 22.46
CA PRO A 404 28.00 -3.43 23.48
C PRO A 404 28.25 -2.84 24.87
N PRO A 405 27.31 -2.92 25.82
CA PRO A 405 27.58 -2.53 27.19
C PRO A 405 28.71 -3.42 27.71
N GLN A 406 29.89 -2.84 27.94
CA GLN A 406 30.99 -3.52 28.60
C GLN A 406 30.49 -4.04 29.95
N GLN A 407 30.44 -5.37 30.07
CA GLN A 407 30.30 -6.03 31.37
C GLN A 407 31.43 -5.48 32.25
N ARG A 408 31.07 -4.83 33.36
CA ARG A 408 32.06 -4.46 34.37
C ARG A 408 32.59 -5.76 34.95
N GLU A 409 33.74 -6.20 34.47
CA GLU A 409 34.54 -7.19 35.16
C GLU A 409 34.95 -6.61 36.52
N PHE A 410 34.63 -7.38 37.56
CA PHE A 410 35.12 -7.17 38.90
C PHE A 410 36.63 -7.37 38.89
N GLU A 411 37.41 -6.30 39.09
CA GLU A 411 38.83 -6.42 39.43
C GLU A 411 38.97 -6.79 40.91
N GLU A 412 39.23 -8.07 41.18
CA GLU A 412 39.76 -8.52 42.46
C GLU A 412 41.26 -8.18 42.57
N GLY A 413 41.56 -7.23 43.45
CA GLY A 413 42.65 -7.27 44.43
C GLY A 413 44.11 -7.30 43.96
N GLN A 414 44.85 -6.23 44.31
CA GLN A 414 46.15 -6.40 44.99
C GLN A 414 46.51 -5.19 45.86
N GLU A 415 47.03 -5.52 47.05
CA GLU A 415 47.24 -4.69 48.24
C GLU A 415 48.41 -3.70 48.13
N GLY A 416 48.36 -2.61 48.92
CA GLY A 416 49.49 -1.68 49.08
C GLY A 416 49.28 -0.50 50.04
N GLU A 417 49.24 -0.80 51.35
CA GLU A 417 49.76 -0.01 52.49
C GLU A 417 49.38 1.48 52.79
N ARG A 418 48.74 1.64 53.96
CA ARG A 418 49.01 2.55 55.10
C ARG A 418 48.77 4.08 54.98
N GLY A 419 47.95 4.60 55.89
CA GLY A 419 48.02 5.99 56.36
C GLY A 419 46.90 6.41 57.32
N PHE A 420 47.24 6.59 58.59
CA PHE A 420 46.39 6.89 59.76
C PHE A 420 45.83 8.33 59.86
N GLY A 421 44.72 8.45 60.61
CA GLY A 421 44.35 9.63 61.42
C GLY A 421 43.35 10.58 60.73
N GLY A 422 42.27 11.07 61.34
CA GLY A 422 41.85 11.15 62.74
C GLY A 422 41.04 12.45 62.88
N ASP A 423 39.84 12.34 63.42
CA ASP A 423 39.04 13.31 64.18
C ASP A 423 38.85 14.75 63.64
N ASP A 424 37.60 15.15 63.40
CA ASP A 424 36.85 15.96 64.39
C ASP A 424 35.44 16.35 63.87
N GLN A 425 34.59 16.67 64.83
CA GLN A 425 33.16 16.44 64.89
C GLN A 425 32.37 17.77 64.99
N TYR A 426 31.05 17.69 64.76
CA TYR A 426 29.96 18.59 65.24
C TYR A 426 29.31 19.65 64.32
N ASP A 427 28.08 19.29 63.91
CA ASP A 427 26.78 19.93 64.22
C ASP A 427 26.37 21.32 63.69
N ALA A 428 25.38 21.24 62.77
CA ALA A 428 23.96 21.57 62.96
C ALA A 428 23.43 23.01 63.11
N GLN A 429 22.29 23.19 62.42
CA GLN A 429 21.08 23.97 62.75
C GLN A 429 20.89 25.42 62.29
N ALA A 430 19.99 25.53 61.30
CA ALA A 430 18.65 26.16 61.38
C ALA A 430 18.48 27.69 61.61
N GLY A 431 17.81 28.31 60.62
CA GLY A 431 16.53 29.04 60.79
C GLY A 431 16.59 30.53 61.16
N GLY A 432 15.85 31.37 60.40
CA GLY A 432 15.37 32.65 60.94
C GLY A 432 15.25 33.83 59.96
N GLU A 433 14.06 33.93 59.39
CA GLU A 433 13.32 35.08 58.83
C GLU A 433 13.59 36.55 59.30
N ARG A 434 13.12 37.48 58.42
CA ARG A 434 12.68 38.91 58.59
C ARG A 434 13.66 40.07 58.30
N GLY A 435 13.48 40.68 57.12
CA GLY A 435 12.60 41.85 56.92
C GLY A 435 13.17 43.28 57.04
N LEU A 436 12.85 44.09 56.00
CA LEU A 436 12.29 45.47 56.05
C LEU A 436 13.10 46.68 55.51
N PHE A 437 12.49 47.25 54.45
CA PHE A 437 12.32 48.65 54.02
C PHE A 437 13.12 49.24 52.83
N GLY A 438 12.40 49.35 51.70
CA GLY A 438 12.05 50.61 50.99
C GLY A 438 13.04 51.10 49.92
N SER A 439 12.66 51.71 48.80
CA SER A 439 11.39 52.10 48.17
C SER A 439 11.73 52.73 46.82
N GLY A 440 10.87 52.59 45.79
CA GLY A 440 10.68 53.67 44.80
C GLY A 440 10.75 53.34 43.29
N GLY A 441 9.65 52.79 42.74
CA GLY A 441 8.94 53.15 41.48
C GLY A 441 9.66 53.09 40.11
N GLY A 442 9.08 52.61 39.00
CA GLY A 442 7.73 52.11 38.69
C GLY A 442 7.49 52.18 37.16
N GLY A 443 6.90 51.13 36.57
CA GLY A 443 6.54 51.08 35.14
C GLY A 443 6.14 49.69 34.60
N GLY A 444 5.11 49.05 35.18
CA GLY A 444 4.32 47.99 34.51
C GLY A 444 3.21 48.63 33.65
N GLY A 445 2.39 47.96 32.84
CA GLY A 445 2.17 46.55 32.56
C GLY A 445 1.00 46.49 31.56
N PHE A 446 1.11 45.66 30.52
CA PHE A 446 0.02 45.43 29.56
C PHE A 446 -0.11 43.96 29.12
N ARG A 447 0.85 43.09 29.47
CA ARG A 447 0.87 41.69 28.99
C ARG A 447 0.39 40.63 29.98
N GLU A 448 0.09 41.01 31.23
CA GLU A 448 -0.22 40.05 32.29
C GLU A 448 -1.69 40.11 32.78
N LYS A 449 -2.54 40.89 32.09
CA LYS A 449 -4.01 40.97 32.35
C LYS A 449 -4.90 40.48 31.20
N ILE A 450 -4.34 39.90 30.14
CA ILE A 450 -5.14 39.27 29.06
C ILE A 450 -5.22 37.75 29.22
N PHE A 451 -4.23 37.11 29.87
CA PHE A 451 -4.22 35.65 30.08
C PHE A 451 -5.08 35.14 31.25
N SER A 452 -5.72 36.03 32.02
CA SER A 452 -6.65 35.64 33.10
C SER A 452 -8.11 35.98 32.80
N ARG A 453 -8.49 36.16 31.53
CA ARG A 453 -9.89 36.45 31.13
C ARG A 453 -10.44 35.66 29.93
N VAL A 454 -9.73 34.63 29.47
CA VAL A 454 -10.21 33.73 28.39
C VAL A 454 -10.60 32.33 28.93
N ASN A 455 -10.34 32.05 30.21
CA ASN A 455 -10.67 30.75 30.83
C ASN A 455 -11.96 30.74 31.67
N GLU A 456 -12.81 31.78 31.57
CA GLU A 456 -14.11 31.88 32.27
C GLU A 456 -15.29 32.07 31.30
N GLY A 457 -15.15 31.58 30.05
CA GLY A 457 -16.13 31.81 28.97
C GLY A 457 -16.87 30.58 28.43
N TYR A 458 -16.68 29.38 28.98
CA TYR A 458 -17.31 28.16 28.44
C TYR A 458 -17.78 27.18 29.54
N GLN A 459 -18.44 27.69 30.57
CA GLN A 459 -19.34 26.92 31.43
C GLN A 459 -20.48 27.83 31.90
N HIS A 460 -21.51 28.00 31.06
CA HIS A 460 -22.92 28.23 31.40
C HIS A 460 -23.69 28.79 30.20
N MET A 461 -24.24 27.91 29.34
CA MET A 461 -25.56 28.14 28.73
C MET A 461 -26.17 26.83 28.22
N GLU A 462 -26.40 25.85 29.09
CA GLU A 462 -27.50 24.90 28.90
C GLU A 462 -28.19 24.63 30.24
N GLY A 463 -29.51 24.80 30.24
CA GLY A 463 -30.38 24.39 31.33
C GLY A 463 -31.63 25.24 31.47
N GLN A 464 -32.71 24.90 30.75
CA GLN A 464 -34.03 24.61 31.36
C GLN A 464 -35.05 24.09 30.34
N TYR A 465 -35.43 22.81 30.44
CA TYR A 465 -36.80 22.33 30.77
C TYR A 465 -36.77 20.79 30.83
N GLY A 466 -37.16 20.24 31.98
CA GLY A 466 -37.03 18.81 32.31
C GLY A 466 -38.32 18.00 32.27
N GLY A 467 -38.18 16.70 32.53
CA GLY A 467 -39.26 15.76 32.84
C GLY A 467 -38.71 14.40 33.29
N GLN A 468 -38.94 14.04 34.56
CA GLN A 468 -38.50 12.84 35.30
C GLN A 468 -39.15 11.53 34.80
N THR A 469 -38.52 10.36 34.91
CA THR A 469 -38.54 9.39 36.05
C THR A 469 -37.81 8.13 35.54
N GLY A 470 -37.07 7.26 36.24
CA GLY A 470 -36.64 7.07 37.63
C GLY A 470 -36.28 5.57 37.79
N ALA A 471 -35.09 5.22 38.31
CA ALA A 471 -34.85 4.09 39.25
C ALA A 471 -33.38 3.62 39.35
N ALA A 472 -32.91 3.63 40.60
CA ALA A 472 -32.00 2.69 41.28
C ALA A 472 -30.51 2.59 40.88
N GLN A 473 -29.69 3.31 41.66
CA GLN A 473 -28.27 3.06 41.93
C GLN A 473 -28.06 1.78 42.77
N GLN A 474 -26.97 1.06 42.48
CA GLN A 474 -26.08 0.52 43.51
C GLN A 474 -24.62 0.72 43.08
N GLN A 475 -23.88 1.45 43.91
CA GLN A 475 -22.48 1.84 43.76
C GLN A 475 -21.53 0.71 44.17
N SER A 476 -20.40 0.60 43.48
CA SER A 476 -19.12 0.28 44.13
C SER A 476 -18.02 1.15 43.53
N HIS A 477 -17.14 1.62 44.41
CA HIS A 477 -16.24 2.75 44.25
C HIS A 477 -15.09 2.53 43.27
N ALA A 478 -14.89 3.46 42.33
CA ALA A 478 -13.61 3.69 41.65
C ALA A 478 -13.12 5.11 42.00
N GLN A 479 -11.97 5.18 42.67
CA GLN A 479 -11.27 6.41 43.02
C GLN A 479 -10.67 7.02 41.73
N GLN A 480 -11.17 8.19 41.34
CA GLN A 480 -10.51 9.05 40.36
C GLN A 480 -9.23 9.62 40.99
N GLN A 481 -8.07 9.21 40.48
CA GLN A 481 -6.82 9.93 40.68
C GLN A 481 -6.51 10.76 39.43
N SER A 482 -6.20 12.03 39.69
CA SER A 482 -5.97 13.12 38.77
C SER A 482 -4.74 12.93 37.88
N HIS A 483 -4.92 13.28 36.60
CA HIS A 483 -3.87 13.53 35.63
C HIS A 483 -2.85 14.57 36.13
N ALA A 484 -1.63 14.14 36.43
CA ALA A 484 -0.36 14.88 36.27
C ALA A 484 0.78 14.11 36.97
N GLN A 485 1.14 12.93 36.47
CA GLN A 485 2.45 12.27 36.71
C GLN A 485 2.50 10.93 35.96
N HIS A 486 2.78 10.97 34.66
CA HIS A 486 3.41 9.84 33.98
C HIS A 486 4.76 10.33 33.46
N GLY A 487 5.79 10.14 34.28
CA GLY A 487 7.16 10.16 33.80
C GLY A 487 7.33 9.04 32.77
N ALA A 488 8.01 9.35 31.69
CA ALA A 488 8.36 8.44 30.60
C ALA A 488 8.87 7.08 31.13
N GLN A 489 8.06 6.03 31.03
CA GLN A 489 8.59 4.69 30.79
C GLN A 489 9.16 4.73 29.38
N ARG A 490 10.49 4.70 29.24
CA ARG A 490 11.14 4.45 27.96
C ARG A 490 10.68 3.08 27.47
N GLY A 491 10.23 2.96 26.22
CA GLY A 491 9.82 1.70 25.61
C GLY A 491 10.86 0.59 25.74
N GLY A 492 10.39 -0.66 25.83
CA GLY A 492 11.23 -1.85 26.02
C GLY A 492 11.46 -2.68 24.75
N VAL A 493 10.95 -2.24 23.60
CA VAL A 493 10.90 -3.05 22.37
C VAL A 493 12.25 -3.01 21.66
N GLU A 494 12.75 -4.19 21.30
CA GLU A 494 13.91 -4.36 20.44
C GLU A 494 13.46 -4.40 18.98
N CYS A 495 14.19 -3.71 18.11
CA CYS A 495 13.93 -3.77 16.68
C CYS A 495 15.18 -3.53 15.85
N GLN A 496 15.10 -3.88 14.58
CA GLN A 496 16.15 -3.60 13.61
C GLN A 496 15.51 -3.21 12.27
N ILE A 497 16.00 -2.14 11.66
CA ILE A 497 15.61 -1.79 10.28
C ILE A 497 16.39 -2.66 9.31
N ALA A 498 15.74 -3.12 8.26
CA ALA A 498 16.31 -3.76 7.10
C ALA A 498 15.83 -3.04 5.84
N ARG A 499 16.58 -3.15 4.74
CA ARG A 499 16.21 -2.55 3.45
C ARG A 499 16.65 -3.39 2.25
N SER A 500 16.00 -3.12 1.13
CA SER A 500 16.47 -3.48 -0.21
C SER A 500 16.99 -2.19 -0.86
N ALA A 501 18.28 -2.14 -1.15
CA ALA A 501 18.92 -0.93 -1.68
C ALA A 501 20.15 -1.25 -2.52
N SER A 502 20.40 -0.44 -3.54
CA SER A 502 21.56 -0.60 -4.42
C SER A 502 22.07 0.76 -4.89
N LYS A 503 23.07 0.72 -5.79
CA LYS A 503 23.71 1.92 -6.33
C LYS A 503 22.70 2.90 -6.95
N TRP A 504 21.68 2.41 -7.66
CA TRP A 504 20.74 3.29 -8.35
C TRP A 504 19.78 4.00 -7.39
N SER A 505 19.44 3.39 -6.24
CA SER A 505 18.40 3.90 -5.34
C SER A 505 18.96 4.73 -4.17
N HIS A 506 20.15 4.38 -3.67
CA HIS A 506 20.78 5.02 -2.51
C HIS A 506 22.26 5.36 -2.71
N ASN A 507 22.81 5.09 -3.90
CA ASN A 507 24.25 5.22 -4.17
C ASN A 507 25.13 4.39 -3.20
N VAL A 508 24.64 3.23 -2.77
CA VAL A 508 25.43 2.28 -1.97
C VAL A 508 26.32 1.42 -2.87
N ASN A 509 27.56 1.16 -2.42
CA ASN A 509 28.56 0.44 -3.23
C ASN A 509 28.27 -1.07 -3.33
N ALA A 510 27.65 -1.64 -2.30
CA ALA A 510 27.23 -3.03 -2.27
C ALA A 510 25.70 -3.07 -2.21
N THR A 511 25.08 -3.92 -3.02
CA THR A 511 23.65 -4.19 -2.94
C THR A 511 23.31 -4.76 -1.56
N GLU A 512 22.36 -4.14 -0.90
CA GLU A 512 21.80 -4.59 0.38
C GLU A 512 20.48 -5.32 0.12
N HIS A 513 20.39 -6.55 0.62
CA HIS A 513 19.20 -7.40 0.61
C HIS A 513 18.93 -7.93 2.03
N SER A 514 19.04 -7.04 3.03
CA SER A 514 18.92 -7.42 4.44
C SER A 514 17.51 -7.87 4.82
N ILE A 515 16.49 -7.44 4.06
CA ILE A 515 15.11 -7.92 4.20
C ILE A 515 15.01 -9.42 3.92
N GLN A 516 15.51 -9.88 2.77
CA GLN A 516 15.49 -11.31 2.41
C GLN A 516 16.26 -12.16 3.41
N ASN A 517 17.42 -11.67 3.88
CA ASN A 517 18.21 -12.32 4.92
C ASN A 517 17.37 -12.51 6.19
N ALA A 518 16.65 -11.47 6.63
CA ALA A 518 15.78 -11.53 7.79
C ALA A 518 14.63 -12.53 7.62
N TYR A 519 13.92 -12.50 6.48
CA TYR A 519 12.87 -13.47 6.16
C TYR A 519 13.40 -14.91 6.24
N CYS A 520 14.51 -15.20 5.56
CA CYS A 520 15.06 -16.55 5.50
C CYS A 520 15.53 -17.05 6.86
N GLU A 521 16.25 -16.23 7.63
CA GLU A 521 16.75 -16.61 8.96
C GLU A 521 15.59 -16.84 9.95
N ILE A 522 14.61 -15.93 9.98
CA ILE A 522 13.48 -16.03 10.92
C ILE A 522 12.63 -17.27 10.60
N ILE A 523 12.35 -17.56 9.32
CA ILE A 523 11.62 -18.76 8.92
C ILE A 523 12.40 -20.03 9.29
N ARG A 524 13.71 -20.08 9.03
CA ARG A 524 14.54 -21.25 9.40
C ARG A 524 14.58 -21.49 10.91
N ASN A 525 14.54 -20.42 11.70
CA ASN A 525 14.65 -20.48 13.15
C ASN A 525 13.32 -20.57 13.89
N SER A 526 12.18 -20.47 13.19
CA SER A 526 10.87 -20.62 13.82
C SER A 526 10.70 -22.01 14.43
N GLN A 527 9.90 -22.12 15.49
CA GLN A 527 9.73 -23.34 16.28
C GLN A 527 8.39 -24.01 16.02
N HIS A 528 7.30 -23.25 15.91
CA HIS A 528 5.94 -23.76 15.96
C HIS A 528 5.04 -23.23 14.85
N PHE A 529 5.09 -21.92 14.62
CA PHE A 529 4.08 -21.24 13.80
C PHE A 529 4.66 -20.07 13.03
N VAL A 530 4.28 -19.94 11.76
CA VAL A 530 4.54 -18.76 10.95
C VAL A 530 3.26 -18.30 10.27
N TYR A 531 2.93 -17.03 10.45
CA TYR A 531 1.86 -16.35 9.72
C TYR A 531 2.46 -15.35 8.74
N ILE A 532 1.98 -15.35 7.50
CA ILE A 532 2.40 -14.43 6.46
C ILE A 532 1.14 -13.80 5.85
N GLU A 533 1.15 -12.48 5.71
CA GLU A 533 0.17 -11.74 4.90
C GLU A 533 0.95 -10.90 3.89
N ASN A 534 0.89 -11.26 2.60
CA ASN A 534 1.71 -10.63 1.55
C ASN A 534 0.92 -10.45 0.24
N GLN A 535 1.13 -9.31 -0.43
CA GLN A 535 0.51 -8.99 -1.72
C GLN A 535 0.94 -9.95 -2.84
N PHE A 536 2.20 -10.41 -2.82
CA PHE A 536 2.71 -11.36 -3.80
C PHE A 536 3.38 -12.54 -3.09
N PHE A 537 3.33 -13.70 -3.72
CA PHE A 537 3.99 -14.91 -3.24
C PHE A 537 4.70 -15.62 -4.40
N ILE A 538 5.81 -15.05 -4.84
CA ILE A 538 6.66 -15.54 -5.93
C ILE A 538 8.05 -15.82 -5.37
N THR A 539 8.38 -17.11 -5.22
CA THR A 539 9.61 -17.53 -4.55
C THR A 539 10.09 -18.89 -5.02
N ALA A 540 11.40 -19.11 -4.98
CA ALA A 540 12.03 -20.34 -5.42
C ALA A 540 12.36 -21.26 -4.24
N THR A 541 12.20 -22.58 -4.44
CA THR A 541 12.70 -23.60 -3.50
C THR A 541 14.16 -23.99 -3.77
N GLY A 542 14.71 -23.59 -4.91
CA GLY A 542 16.08 -23.84 -5.31
C GLY A 542 16.39 -23.23 -6.69
N GLY A 543 17.66 -23.29 -7.12
CA GLY A 543 18.11 -22.64 -8.36
C GLY A 543 17.61 -23.24 -9.68
N GLU A 544 16.83 -24.33 -9.62
CA GLU A 544 16.18 -24.95 -10.80
C GLU A 544 14.89 -24.22 -11.19
N GLN A 545 14.24 -23.52 -10.27
CA GLN A 545 12.96 -22.83 -10.47
C GLN A 545 13.18 -21.43 -11.08
N LYS A 546 13.81 -21.39 -12.26
CA LYS A 546 13.99 -20.15 -13.03
C LYS A 546 12.65 -19.68 -13.58
N PRO A 547 12.45 -18.36 -13.78
CA PRO A 547 13.42 -17.26 -13.61
C PRO A 547 13.61 -16.75 -12.16
N ILE A 548 12.80 -17.24 -11.21
CA ILE A 548 12.75 -16.77 -9.81
C ILE A 548 14.05 -17.10 -9.06
N LYS A 549 14.59 -16.14 -8.28
CA LYS A 549 15.90 -16.25 -7.64
C LYS A 549 15.87 -16.14 -6.12
N ASN A 550 14.90 -15.43 -5.55
CA ASN A 550 14.84 -15.24 -4.10
C ASN A 550 14.66 -16.59 -3.36
N GLN A 551 15.23 -16.68 -2.16
CA GLN A 551 15.42 -17.94 -1.43
C GLN A 551 14.43 -18.13 -0.28
N VAL A 552 13.32 -17.37 -0.25
CA VAL A 552 12.33 -17.46 0.82
C VAL A 552 11.62 -18.82 0.80
N GLY A 553 11.27 -19.34 -0.39
CA GLY A 553 10.67 -20.66 -0.58
C GLY A 553 11.59 -21.81 -0.15
N ALA A 554 12.89 -21.66 -0.39
CA ALA A 554 13.91 -22.58 0.11
C ALA A 554 13.90 -22.61 1.65
N ALA A 555 13.92 -21.45 2.32
CA ALA A 555 13.83 -21.37 3.77
C ALA A 555 12.53 -22.01 4.33
N ILE A 556 11.38 -21.78 3.66
CA ILE A 556 10.09 -22.40 4.03
C ILE A 556 10.15 -23.92 3.94
N THR A 557 10.59 -24.45 2.81
CA THR A 557 10.66 -25.90 2.57
C THR A 557 11.66 -26.58 3.50
N GLU A 558 12.84 -26.00 3.70
CA GLU A 558 13.84 -26.47 4.67
C GLU A 558 13.25 -26.57 6.07
N ARG A 559 12.57 -25.51 6.54
CA ARG A 559 11.96 -25.49 7.87
C ARG A 559 10.86 -26.53 8.03
N ILE A 560 9.97 -26.65 7.06
CA ILE A 560 8.84 -27.60 7.10
C ILE A 560 9.35 -29.03 7.06
N ILE A 561 10.27 -29.36 6.16
CA ILE A 561 10.85 -30.70 6.06
C ILE A 561 11.56 -31.08 7.37
N ARG A 562 12.28 -30.13 7.99
CA ARG A 562 12.88 -30.35 9.33
C ARG A 562 11.82 -30.70 10.38
N ALA A 563 10.73 -29.93 10.47
CA ALA A 563 9.64 -30.21 11.39
C ALA A 563 9.04 -31.60 11.14
N ALA A 564 8.77 -31.92 9.87
CA ALA A 564 8.14 -33.16 9.47
C ALA A 564 9.01 -34.39 9.80
N GLN A 565 10.32 -34.31 9.53
CA GLN A 565 11.28 -35.35 9.89
C GLN A 565 11.39 -35.56 11.40
N ASN A 566 11.23 -34.50 12.19
CA ASN A 566 11.26 -34.55 13.65
C ASN A 566 9.91 -34.92 14.28
N GLY A 567 8.83 -35.03 13.50
CA GLY A 567 7.47 -35.22 14.02
C GLY A 567 6.95 -34.03 14.83
N GLU A 568 7.44 -32.82 14.55
CA GLU A 568 7.01 -31.58 15.21
C GLU A 568 5.65 -31.13 14.67
N LYS A 569 4.74 -30.70 15.56
CA LYS A 569 3.54 -29.96 15.17
C LYS A 569 3.96 -28.54 14.76
N TYR A 570 4.05 -28.32 13.47
CA TYR A 570 4.42 -27.04 12.88
C TYR A 570 3.38 -26.62 11.85
N LYS A 571 3.01 -25.33 11.85
CA LYS A 571 1.99 -24.79 10.96
C LYS A 571 2.42 -23.47 10.35
N MET A 572 2.02 -23.24 9.11
CA MET A 572 2.22 -22.00 8.38
C MET A 572 0.93 -21.60 7.67
N ILE A 573 0.50 -20.36 7.88
CA ILE A 573 -0.64 -19.76 7.20
C ILE A 573 -0.11 -18.63 6.31
N VAL A 574 -0.45 -18.68 5.03
CA VAL A 574 -0.14 -17.63 4.06
C VAL A 574 -1.45 -17.02 3.55
N MET A 575 -1.60 -15.72 3.75
CA MET A 575 -2.69 -14.90 3.22
C MET A 575 -2.16 -14.10 2.04
N MET A 576 -2.83 -14.19 0.90
CA MET A 576 -2.47 -13.45 -0.32
C MET A 576 -3.72 -13.14 -1.16
N PRO A 577 -3.69 -12.12 -2.04
CA PRO A 577 -4.78 -11.87 -2.97
C PRO A 577 -4.96 -13.06 -3.94
N SER A 578 -6.20 -13.34 -4.33
CA SER A 578 -6.48 -14.36 -5.35
C SER A 578 -6.12 -13.91 -6.75
N VAL A 579 -6.31 -12.62 -7.04
CA VAL A 579 -5.96 -12.01 -8.31
C VAL A 579 -5.19 -10.71 -8.05
N PRO A 580 -4.05 -10.49 -8.72
CA PRO A 580 -3.37 -9.20 -8.68
C PRO A 580 -4.30 -8.06 -9.15
N ALA A 581 -4.17 -6.88 -8.54
CA ALA A 581 -5.03 -5.72 -8.78
C ALA A 581 -4.76 -5.01 -10.12
N PHE A 582 -5.04 -5.69 -11.24
CA PHE A 582 -5.06 -5.13 -12.58
C PHE A 582 -6.46 -5.22 -13.18
N ALA A 583 -6.83 -4.25 -14.01
CA ALA A 583 -8.17 -4.22 -14.60
C ALA A 583 -8.34 -5.29 -15.68
N GLY A 584 -9.57 -5.77 -15.84
CA GLY A 584 -10.00 -6.58 -16.99
C GLY A 584 -10.24 -8.06 -16.70
N ASP A 585 -10.97 -8.67 -17.63
CA ASP A 585 -11.20 -10.12 -17.71
C ASP A 585 -9.87 -10.86 -17.83
N LEU A 586 -9.67 -11.91 -17.02
CA LEU A 586 -8.45 -12.72 -17.07
C LEU A 586 -8.16 -13.31 -18.45
N LYS A 587 -9.18 -13.55 -19.28
CA LYS A 587 -9.01 -14.09 -20.63
C LYS A 587 -8.62 -13.03 -21.66
N ALA A 588 -8.75 -11.74 -21.34
CA ALA A 588 -8.45 -10.65 -22.25
C ALA A 588 -6.94 -10.56 -22.57
N ASP A 589 -6.63 -9.96 -23.73
CA ASP A 589 -5.25 -9.84 -24.22
C ASP A 589 -4.40 -8.89 -23.35
N ASP A 590 -5.02 -7.88 -22.74
CA ASP A 590 -4.40 -6.94 -21.82
C ASP A 590 -4.14 -7.52 -20.41
N ALA A 591 -4.80 -8.63 -20.06
CA ALA A 591 -4.59 -9.36 -18.80
C ALA A 591 -3.36 -10.29 -18.79
N LEU A 592 -2.50 -10.24 -19.81
CA LEU A 592 -1.30 -11.09 -19.90
C LEU A 592 -0.38 -10.94 -18.68
N GLY A 593 -0.16 -9.71 -18.20
CA GLY A 593 0.67 -9.46 -17.01
C GLY A 593 0.08 -10.07 -15.74
N THR A 594 -1.24 -9.93 -15.55
CA THR A 594 -1.98 -10.55 -14.45
C THR A 594 -1.85 -12.07 -14.48
N ARG A 595 -2.01 -12.67 -15.65
CA ARG A 595 -1.87 -14.11 -15.87
C ARG A 595 -0.46 -14.62 -15.60
N ALA A 596 0.56 -13.88 -16.03
CA ALA A 596 1.96 -14.22 -15.75
C ALA A 596 2.27 -14.21 -14.24
N ILE A 597 1.81 -13.18 -13.52
CA ILE A 597 1.97 -13.12 -12.05
C ILE A 597 1.26 -14.29 -11.38
N MET A 598 0.01 -14.59 -11.78
CA MET A 598 -0.72 -15.74 -11.23
C MET A 598 0.01 -17.05 -11.47
N GLU A 599 0.57 -17.25 -12.66
CA GLU A 599 1.35 -18.44 -13.00
C GLU A 599 2.59 -18.59 -12.12
N PHE A 600 3.41 -17.54 -11.97
CA PHE A 600 4.58 -17.58 -11.08
C PHE A 600 4.23 -17.80 -9.61
N GLN A 601 3.09 -17.29 -9.15
CA GLN A 601 2.57 -17.59 -7.82
C GLN A 601 2.23 -19.08 -7.69
N TYR A 602 1.50 -19.64 -8.66
CA TYR A 602 1.17 -21.06 -8.64
C TYR A 602 2.41 -21.96 -8.76
N ASP A 603 3.42 -21.57 -9.54
CA ASP A 603 4.69 -22.29 -9.63
C ASP A 603 5.47 -22.27 -8.31
N SER A 604 5.36 -21.18 -7.56
CA SER A 604 5.95 -21.10 -6.22
C SER A 604 5.20 -21.99 -5.22
N ILE A 605 3.88 -22.14 -5.37
CA ILE A 605 3.01 -22.84 -4.43
C ILE A 605 2.89 -24.33 -4.74
N ASN A 606 2.33 -24.70 -5.91
CA ASN A 606 1.89 -26.06 -6.22
C ASN A 606 2.08 -26.54 -7.68
N ARG A 607 2.84 -25.83 -8.53
CA ARG A 607 3.06 -26.16 -9.96
C ARG A 607 4.54 -26.04 -10.37
N GLY A 608 4.89 -26.51 -11.56
CA GLY A 608 6.24 -26.33 -12.12
C GLY A 608 7.29 -27.37 -11.72
N GLY A 609 6.93 -28.40 -10.94
CA GLY A 609 7.82 -29.49 -10.54
C GLY A 609 8.77 -29.16 -9.38
N HIS A 610 8.95 -27.89 -9.03
CA HIS A 610 9.87 -27.42 -7.98
C HIS A 610 9.15 -26.56 -6.94
N SER A 611 7.82 -26.55 -6.91
CA SER A 611 7.05 -25.74 -5.97
C SER A 611 7.31 -26.13 -4.51
N ILE A 612 6.84 -25.30 -3.57
CA ILE A 612 6.85 -25.63 -2.13
C ILE A 612 6.14 -26.96 -1.86
N TYR A 613 4.92 -27.13 -2.37
CA TYR A 613 4.13 -28.35 -2.17
C TYR A 613 4.83 -29.58 -2.77
N GLU A 614 5.36 -29.47 -3.97
CA GLU A 614 6.03 -30.58 -4.65
C GLU A 614 7.35 -30.95 -3.95
N THR A 615 8.09 -29.96 -3.45
CA THR A 615 9.33 -30.18 -2.71
C THR A 615 9.09 -30.91 -1.38
N ILE A 616 8.06 -30.52 -0.63
CA ILE A 616 7.66 -31.22 0.61
C ILE A 616 7.14 -32.64 0.29
N ALA A 617 6.34 -32.79 -0.77
CA ALA A 617 5.82 -34.09 -1.21
C ALA A 617 6.94 -35.04 -1.64
N LYS A 618 7.95 -34.55 -2.36
CA LYS A 618 9.16 -35.32 -2.72
C LYS A 618 9.96 -35.79 -1.51
N ALA A 619 9.92 -35.04 -0.41
CA ALA A 619 10.51 -35.44 0.87
C ALA A 619 9.69 -36.50 1.62
N GLY A 620 8.51 -36.88 1.13
CA GLY A 620 7.67 -37.95 1.68
C GLY A 620 6.57 -37.47 2.64
N PHE A 621 6.27 -36.17 2.67
CA PHE A 621 5.28 -35.58 3.59
C PHE A 621 4.16 -34.87 2.84
N ASN A 622 2.97 -34.80 3.45
CA ASN A 622 1.85 -34.06 2.88
C ASN A 622 2.03 -32.55 3.18
N PRO A 623 2.18 -31.67 2.18
CA PRO A 623 2.39 -30.24 2.42
C PRO A 623 1.23 -29.57 3.15
N MET A 624 -0.01 -30.02 2.92
CA MET A 624 -1.22 -29.45 3.51
C MET A 624 -1.30 -29.62 5.03
N ASP A 625 -0.50 -30.53 5.60
CA ASP A 625 -0.40 -30.70 7.05
C ASP A 625 0.42 -29.58 7.70
N TYR A 626 1.23 -28.84 6.93
CA TYR A 626 2.20 -27.87 7.44
C TYR A 626 1.98 -26.45 6.91
N ILE A 627 1.62 -26.28 5.64
CA ILE A 627 1.43 -24.96 5.03
C ILE A 627 0.11 -24.90 4.26
N ARG A 628 -0.63 -23.80 4.47
CA ARG A 628 -1.94 -23.56 3.84
C ARG A 628 -2.02 -22.12 3.33
N PHE A 629 -2.66 -21.94 2.18
CA PHE A 629 -2.87 -20.65 1.53
C PHE A 629 -4.35 -20.26 1.57
N PHE A 630 -4.62 -18.99 1.82
CA PHE A 630 -5.95 -18.40 1.92
C PHE A 630 -5.94 -16.99 1.31
N ASN A 631 -7.12 -16.46 1.01
CA ASN A 631 -7.33 -15.09 0.55
C ASN A 631 -8.48 -14.45 1.36
N LEU A 632 -8.90 -13.25 0.96
CA LEU A 632 -10.02 -12.55 1.60
C LEU A 632 -11.06 -12.11 0.57
N ARG A 633 -12.34 -12.17 0.95
CA ARG A 633 -13.48 -11.74 0.15
C ARG A 633 -14.61 -11.29 1.06
N ASN A 634 -15.32 -10.25 0.65
CA ASN A 634 -16.47 -9.70 1.38
C ASN A 634 -17.69 -9.54 0.45
N TYR A 635 -18.84 -9.27 1.05
CA TYR A 635 -20.05 -8.86 0.34
C TYR A 635 -20.62 -7.58 0.95
N ASP A 636 -21.44 -6.89 0.18
CA ASP A 636 -22.19 -5.71 0.62
C ASP A 636 -23.50 -5.61 -0.18
N ARG A 637 -24.27 -4.55 0.03
CA ARG A 637 -25.52 -4.28 -0.68
C ARG A 637 -25.62 -2.81 -1.05
N ILE A 638 -25.54 -2.50 -2.34
CA ILE A 638 -25.58 -1.13 -2.86
C ILE A 638 -26.98 -0.55 -2.68
N ASN A 639 -27.09 0.54 -1.93
CA ASN A 639 -28.36 1.24 -1.76
C ASN A 639 -28.70 2.15 -2.95
N ALA A 640 -29.09 1.55 -4.07
CA ALA A 640 -29.71 2.23 -5.22
C ALA A 640 -31.26 2.20 -5.14
N SER A 641 -31.80 2.24 -3.91
CA SER A 641 -33.23 2.00 -3.62
C SER A 641 -34.19 3.01 -4.24
N GLY A 642 -35.49 2.78 -4.04
CA GLY A 642 -36.55 3.75 -4.37
C GLY A 642 -36.33 5.15 -3.78
N ALA A 643 -35.56 5.29 -2.69
CA ALA A 643 -35.21 6.58 -2.11
C ALA A 643 -34.37 7.43 -3.09
N MET A 644 -33.45 6.82 -3.84
CA MET A 644 -32.65 7.50 -4.87
C MET A 644 -33.56 8.04 -5.97
N ARG A 645 -34.38 7.16 -6.57
CA ARG A 645 -35.34 7.55 -7.62
C ARG A 645 -36.27 8.67 -7.17
N ALA A 646 -36.81 8.59 -5.96
CA ALA A 646 -37.68 9.63 -5.42
C ALA A 646 -36.93 10.97 -5.21
N ALA A 647 -35.66 10.93 -4.83
CA ALA A 647 -34.83 12.12 -4.66
C ALA A 647 -34.49 12.76 -6.01
N GLU A 648 -34.19 11.96 -7.03
CA GLU A 648 -33.95 12.40 -8.40
C GLU A 648 -35.21 13.01 -9.02
N GLU A 649 -36.36 12.33 -8.93
CA GLU A 649 -37.65 12.84 -9.43
C GLU A 649 -38.04 14.17 -8.80
N LYS A 650 -37.78 14.33 -7.50
CA LYS A 650 -38.14 15.54 -6.76
C LYS A 650 -37.18 16.70 -7.00
N SER A 651 -35.87 16.42 -7.09
CA SER A 651 -34.85 17.45 -7.29
C SER A 651 -34.64 17.83 -8.76
N GLY A 652 -34.99 16.93 -9.69
CA GLY A 652 -34.65 17.05 -11.10
C GLY A 652 -33.16 16.86 -11.39
N VAL A 653 -32.39 16.32 -10.43
CA VAL A 653 -30.94 16.12 -10.51
C VAL A 653 -30.65 14.64 -10.29
N SER A 654 -29.82 14.03 -11.13
CA SER A 654 -29.39 12.64 -10.93
C SER A 654 -28.43 12.52 -9.75
N TYR A 655 -28.44 11.38 -9.06
CA TYR A 655 -27.53 11.11 -7.94
C TYR A 655 -26.06 11.19 -8.38
N GLU A 656 -25.74 10.68 -9.57
CA GLU A 656 -24.39 10.75 -10.13
C GLU A 656 -23.92 12.20 -10.32
N GLN A 657 -24.78 13.07 -10.87
CA GLN A 657 -24.46 14.49 -11.02
C GLN A 657 -24.27 15.15 -9.66
N ALA A 658 -25.20 14.91 -8.73
CA ALA A 658 -25.15 15.50 -7.40
C ALA A 658 -23.92 15.06 -6.60
N SER A 659 -23.55 13.77 -6.67
CA SER A 659 -22.36 13.23 -6.01
C SER A 659 -21.07 13.82 -6.58
N ARG A 660 -20.94 13.93 -7.92
CA ARG A 660 -19.76 14.53 -8.55
C ARG A 660 -19.61 16.00 -8.16
N GLU A 661 -20.70 16.76 -8.18
CA GLU A 661 -20.67 18.16 -7.77
C GLU A 661 -20.41 18.32 -6.27
N HIS A 662 -20.90 17.40 -5.44
CA HIS A 662 -20.57 17.36 -4.02
C HIS A 662 -19.08 17.16 -3.78
N ASP A 663 -18.46 16.20 -4.47
CA ASP A 663 -17.01 15.97 -4.41
C ASP A 663 -16.22 17.19 -4.93
N ALA A 664 -16.71 17.85 -5.99
CA ALA A 664 -16.08 19.05 -6.56
C ALA A 664 -16.22 20.31 -5.68
N ARG A 665 -17.31 20.44 -4.89
CA ARG A 665 -17.54 21.55 -3.95
C ARG A 665 -16.39 21.69 -2.95
N GLU A 666 -15.77 20.56 -2.61
CA GLU A 666 -14.67 20.45 -1.66
C GLU A 666 -13.31 20.92 -2.23
N ASN A 667 -13.29 21.42 -3.48
CA ASN A 667 -12.14 22.05 -4.11
C ASN A 667 -12.35 23.57 -4.34
N PRO A 668 -12.38 24.42 -3.30
CA PRO A 668 -12.53 25.85 -3.49
C PRO A 668 -11.20 26.49 -3.95
N GLU A 669 -11.17 26.93 -5.21
CA GLU A 669 -10.28 27.97 -5.77
C GLU A 669 -8.73 27.77 -5.71
N GLY A 670 -8.23 26.53 -5.57
CA GLY A 670 -6.77 26.27 -5.52
C GLY A 670 -6.10 25.75 -6.80
N THR A 671 -6.83 25.10 -7.71
CA THR A 671 -6.23 24.30 -8.80
C THR A 671 -6.94 24.43 -10.15
N ARG A 672 -7.70 25.50 -10.39
CA ARG A 672 -8.19 25.81 -11.74
C ARG A 672 -7.06 26.39 -12.59
N GLY A 673 -6.14 25.54 -13.03
CA GLY A 673 -5.33 25.83 -14.20
C GLY A 673 -6.26 25.94 -15.41
N GLU A 674 -6.16 27.03 -16.17
CA GLU A 674 -6.87 27.21 -17.43
C GLU A 674 -6.43 26.12 -18.42
N PHE A 675 -7.13 24.98 -18.42
CA PHE A 675 -7.15 24.05 -19.54
C PHE A 675 -8.53 24.13 -20.18
N GLU A 676 -8.61 24.76 -21.34
CA GLU A 676 -9.81 24.80 -22.16
C GLU A 676 -10.22 23.36 -22.52
N SER A 677 -11.33 22.88 -21.96
CA SER A 677 -11.94 21.61 -22.35
C SER A 677 -12.52 21.77 -23.75
N ASP A 678 -11.89 21.13 -24.74
CA ASP A 678 -12.49 20.98 -26.06
C ASP A 678 -13.75 20.11 -25.93
N ARG A 679 -14.91 20.68 -26.27
CA ARG A 679 -16.23 20.06 -26.09
C ARG A 679 -16.41 18.96 -27.13
N GLY A 680 -15.93 17.75 -26.84
CA GLY A 680 -16.41 16.54 -27.48
C GLY A 680 -17.79 16.18 -26.95
N GLU A 681 -18.83 16.34 -27.77
CA GLU A 681 -20.18 15.86 -27.47
C GLU A 681 -20.17 14.34 -27.25
N TYR A 682 -20.19 13.92 -25.98
CA TYR A 682 -20.37 12.53 -25.59
C TYR A 682 -21.87 12.25 -25.50
N GLN A 683 -22.36 11.38 -26.39
CA GLN A 683 -23.77 11.00 -26.44
C GLN A 683 -23.99 9.81 -25.50
N ALA A 684 -24.73 10.03 -24.40
CA ALA A 684 -25.11 8.98 -23.46
C ALA A 684 -25.77 7.80 -24.19
N TYR A 685 -25.25 6.59 -23.98
CA TYR A 685 -25.80 5.36 -24.52
C TYR A 685 -27.23 5.15 -24.00
N ARG A 686 -28.19 5.04 -24.92
CA ARG A 686 -29.56 4.61 -24.64
C ARG A 686 -29.68 3.15 -25.08
N PRO A 687 -29.94 2.19 -24.17
CA PRO A 687 -30.15 0.82 -24.60
C PRO A 687 -31.41 0.71 -25.46
N PRO A 688 -31.43 -0.16 -26.49
CA PRO A 688 -32.64 -0.44 -27.25
C PRO A 688 -33.69 -1.09 -26.34
N PRO A 689 -35.00 -0.81 -26.56
CA PRO A 689 -36.05 -1.44 -25.78
C PRO A 689 -36.03 -2.95 -26.01
N THR A 690 -35.77 -3.71 -24.94
CA THR A 690 -35.86 -5.17 -24.93
C THR A 690 -37.34 -5.57 -24.97
N SER A 691 -37.86 -5.77 -26.18
CA SER A 691 -39.08 -6.55 -26.37
C SER A 691 -38.73 -8.03 -26.19
N GLU A 692 -39.21 -8.62 -25.09
CA GLU A 692 -40.01 -9.86 -25.07
C GLU A 692 -39.91 -10.58 -23.71
N TYR A 693 -40.64 -10.07 -22.71
CA TYR A 693 -41.51 -10.86 -21.82
C TYR A 693 -42.61 -9.93 -21.26
N GLY A 694 -43.84 -10.08 -21.78
CA GLY A 694 -45.11 -9.76 -21.12
C GLY A 694 -45.44 -8.29 -20.80
N VAL A 695 -46.10 -7.61 -21.74
CA VAL A 695 -46.73 -6.28 -21.61
C VAL A 695 -47.96 -6.31 -20.68
N TYR A 696 -48.09 -5.34 -19.77
CA TYR A 696 -49.40 -4.85 -19.31
C TYR A 696 -49.77 -3.60 -20.12
N GLU A 697 -50.91 -3.66 -20.81
CA GLU A 697 -51.48 -2.57 -21.61
C GLU A 697 -51.82 -1.36 -20.73
N LEU A 698 -51.36 -0.17 -21.15
CA LEU A 698 -51.92 1.11 -20.69
C LEU A 698 -52.83 1.66 -21.79
N ASP A 699 -54.11 1.74 -21.48
CA ASP A 699 -55.18 2.14 -22.37
C ASP A 699 -55.04 3.60 -22.82
N SER A 700 -55.25 3.83 -24.11
CA SER A 700 -55.10 5.13 -24.77
C SER A 700 -56.45 5.85 -24.86
N SER A 701 -56.55 7.03 -24.24
CA SER A 701 -57.56 8.03 -24.64
C SER A 701 -56.96 9.43 -24.74
N ASN A 702 -56.52 9.76 -25.95
CA ASN A 702 -56.87 10.96 -26.72
C ASN A 702 -56.72 12.34 -26.04
N THR A 703 -55.68 13.11 -26.39
CA THR A 703 -55.82 14.52 -26.80
C THR A 703 -54.64 14.92 -27.70
N GLN A 704 -54.93 15.30 -28.94
CA GLN A 704 -53.99 15.83 -29.92
C GLN A 704 -53.51 17.25 -29.53
N GLY A 705 -52.21 17.49 -29.63
CA GLY A 705 -51.61 18.82 -29.60
C GLY A 705 -50.24 18.80 -30.24
N GLN A 706 -50.16 19.14 -31.53
CA GLN A 706 -48.92 19.33 -32.26
C GLN A 706 -48.14 20.53 -31.71
N GLY A 707 -46.84 20.37 -31.44
CA GLY A 707 -45.94 21.47 -31.12
C GLY A 707 -44.49 21.06 -31.37
N ARG A 708 -43.91 21.55 -32.47
CA ARG A 708 -42.47 21.51 -32.77
C ARG A 708 -41.70 22.23 -31.66
N TYR A 709 -40.64 21.63 -31.15
CA TYR A 709 -39.62 22.36 -30.40
C TYR A 709 -38.48 22.73 -31.35
N GLU A 710 -38.44 24.02 -31.70
CA GLU A 710 -37.27 24.66 -32.30
C GLU A 710 -36.20 24.86 -31.21
N MET A 711 -34.98 24.45 -31.50
CA MET A 711 -33.78 24.87 -30.77
C MET A 711 -33.45 26.29 -31.21
N ASP A 712 -33.60 27.27 -30.33
CA ASP A 712 -33.06 28.61 -30.55
C ASP A 712 -31.95 28.91 -29.54
N GLY A 713 -30.76 29.17 -30.07
CA GLY A 713 -29.58 29.56 -29.34
C GLY A 713 -29.59 31.07 -29.09
N GLY A 714 -29.63 31.47 -27.83
CA GLY A 714 -29.53 32.85 -27.42
C GLY A 714 -28.64 33.01 -26.19
N TYR A 715 -27.41 33.50 -26.39
CA TYR A 715 -26.60 34.07 -25.32
C TYR A 715 -27.28 35.35 -24.83
N GLY A 716 -27.95 35.26 -23.67
CA GLY A 716 -28.57 36.38 -22.98
C GLY A 716 -27.94 36.58 -21.61
N ASN A 717 -27.22 37.68 -21.43
CA ASN A 717 -26.83 38.22 -20.13
C ASN A 717 -28.09 38.47 -19.29
N ASN A 718 -28.28 37.73 -18.19
CA ASN A 718 -29.28 38.04 -17.18
C ASN A 718 -28.66 38.00 -15.79
N GLN A 719 -28.61 39.17 -15.16
CA GLN A 719 -28.31 39.35 -13.74
C GLN A 719 -29.51 38.88 -12.91
N GLY A 720 -29.25 38.08 -11.86
CA GLY A 720 -30.12 37.95 -10.69
C GLY A 720 -31.17 36.82 -10.72
N GLN A 721 -30.73 35.58 -10.46
CA GLN A 721 -31.51 34.54 -9.76
C GLN A 721 -30.50 33.55 -9.18
N ASP A 722 -30.53 33.29 -7.87
CA ASP A 722 -29.74 32.25 -7.20
C ASP A 722 -30.01 30.89 -7.86
N GLN A 723 -29.16 30.47 -8.80
CA GLN A 723 -29.18 29.10 -9.31
C GLN A 723 -28.50 28.21 -8.27
N GLN A 724 -29.30 27.74 -7.34
CA GLN A 724 -28.92 26.74 -6.35
C GLN A 724 -28.26 25.53 -7.03
N ARG A 725 -27.14 25.06 -6.49
CA ARG A 725 -26.31 24.02 -7.12
C ARG A 725 -27.06 22.67 -7.16
N PRO A 726 -26.83 21.84 -8.20
CA PRO A 726 -27.44 20.52 -8.30
C PRO A 726 -27.24 19.60 -7.08
N ASP A 727 -26.07 19.58 -6.45
CA ASP A 727 -25.83 18.85 -5.19
C ASP A 727 -26.76 19.32 -4.05
N GLU A 728 -26.88 20.62 -3.85
CA GLU A 728 -27.78 21.22 -2.84
C GLU A 728 -29.25 20.93 -3.13
N LYS A 729 -29.64 20.97 -4.41
CA LYS A 729 -31.01 20.61 -4.85
C LYS A 729 -31.32 19.15 -4.57
N TYR A 730 -30.40 18.24 -4.88
CA TYR A 730 -30.54 16.82 -4.60
C TYR A 730 -30.68 16.60 -3.09
N GLN A 731 -29.79 17.18 -2.28
CA GLN A 731 -29.80 17.06 -0.83
C GLN A 731 -31.15 17.51 -0.23
N GLN A 732 -31.71 18.63 -0.66
CA GLN A 732 -33.04 19.10 -0.22
C GLN A 732 -34.19 18.18 -0.67
N GLY A 733 -34.04 17.57 -1.85
CA GLY A 733 -34.93 16.51 -2.33
C GLY A 733 -34.93 15.31 -1.38
N ALA A 734 -33.72 14.81 -1.06
CA ALA A 734 -33.44 13.61 -0.27
C ALA A 734 -33.83 13.74 1.22
N GLU A 735 -33.57 14.89 1.86
CA GLU A 735 -33.85 15.16 3.29
C GLU A 735 -35.31 14.87 3.70
N ASN A 736 -36.25 15.07 2.77
CA ASN A 736 -37.68 14.88 3.01
C ASN A 736 -38.16 13.44 2.76
N ILE A 737 -37.37 12.64 2.03
CA ILE A 737 -37.69 11.26 1.65
C ILE A 737 -37.18 10.31 2.71
N GLY A 738 -35.99 10.59 3.26
CA GLY A 738 -35.32 9.71 4.22
C GLY A 738 -36.01 9.47 5.57
N ARG A 739 -37.14 10.15 5.83
CA ARG A 739 -37.96 9.94 7.04
C ARG A 739 -39.01 8.83 6.90
N ARG A 740 -39.27 8.29 5.72
CA ARG A 740 -40.18 7.14 5.56
C ARG A 740 -39.42 5.85 5.93
N GLN A 741 -40.02 5.03 6.80
CA GLN A 741 -39.62 3.66 7.15
C GLN A 741 -38.23 3.38 7.78
N GLY A 742 -37.41 4.39 8.07
CA GLY A 742 -36.16 4.21 8.85
C GLY A 742 -34.91 3.88 8.03
N LEU A 743 -35.07 3.63 6.72
CA LEU A 743 -33.97 3.40 5.77
C LEU A 743 -33.24 4.69 5.38
N GLY A 744 -33.88 5.85 5.40
CA GLY A 744 -33.19 7.12 5.13
C GLY A 744 -32.33 7.64 6.28
N SER A 745 -32.15 6.85 7.34
CA SER A 745 -31.06 7.06 8.29
C SER A 745 -29.68 6.79 7.68
N GLY A 746 -29.61 6.18 6.48
CA GLY A 746 -28.37 5.78 5.81
C GLY A 746 -27.65 4.60 6.50
N ARG A 747 -28.26 4.03 7.55
CA ARG A 747 -27.68 2.92 8.32
C ARG A 747 -27.42 1.69 7.44
N TRP A 748 -28.27 1.48 6.43
CA TRP A 748 -28.24 0.29 5.56
C TRP A 748 -27.72 0.61 4.16
N ASP A 749 -26.98 1.71 4.02
CA ASP A 749 -26.28 2.08 2.78
C ASP A 749 -25.09 1.13 2.50
N SER A 750 -24.57 0.51 3.56
CA SER A 750 -23.71 -0.67 3.53
C SER A 750 -24.21 -1.67 4.59
N VAL A 751 -24.05 -2.97 4.31
CA VAL A 751 -24.38 -4.08 5.22
C VAL A 751 -23.13 -4.82 5.70
N ALA A 752 -21.95 -4.23 5.51
CA ALA A 752 -20.69 -4.86 5.88
C ALA A 752 -20.56 -5.15 7.40
N GLU A 753 -21.35 -4.47 8.24
CA GLU A 753 -21.43 -4.80 9.67
C GLU A 753 -22.03 -6.19 9.95
N CYS A 754 -22.86 -6.74 9.06
CA CYS A 754 -23.63 -7.97 9.28
C CYS A 754 -22.78 -9.23 9.47
N TYR A 755 -21.59 -9.26 8.86
CA TYR A 755 -20.66 -10.39 8.98
C TYR A 755 -19.64 -10.22 10.13
N MET A 756 -19.74 -9.14 10.90
CA MET A 756 -18.86 -8.81 12.05
C MET A 756 -19.49 -9.21 13.39
N LEU A 757 -18.70 -9.21 14.46
CA LEU A 757 -19.15 -9.59 15.80
C LEU A 757 -20.19 -8.60 16.32
N GLY A 758 -21.37 -9.13 16.67
CA GLY A 758 -22.50 -8.32 17.16
C GLY A 758 -23.20 -7.50 16.09
N GLY A 759 -22.85 -7.70 14.81
CA GLY A 759 -23.57 -7.14 13.67
C GLY A 759 -25.00 -7.67 13.56
N THR A 760 -25.87 -6.90 12.92
CA THR A 760 -27.26 -7.33 12.67
C THR A 760 -27.29 -8.50 11.69
N ASP A 761 -28.16 -9.48 11.90
CA ASP A 761 -28.32 -10.58 10.95
C ASP A 761 -28.87 -10.05 9.61
N ILE A 762 -28.24 -10.42 8.50
CA ILE A 762 -28.62 -9.94 7.16
C ILE A 762 -30.08 -10.26 6.81
N ARG A 763 -30.66 -11.29 7.42
CA ARG A 763 -32.07 -11.69 7.25
C ARG A 763 -33.05 -10.69 7.84
N GLU A 764 -32.61 -9.90 8.82
CA GLU A 764 -33.40 -8.87 9.49
C GLU A 764 -33.22 -7.49 8.84
N VAL A 765 -32.26 -7.33 7.93
CA VAL A 765 -31.97 -6.05 7.28
C VAL A 765 -33.08 -5.71 6.27
N PRO A 766 -33.73 -4.54 6.40
CA PRO A 766 -34.83 -4.13 5.52
C PRO A 766 -34.33 -3.66 4.14
N TRP A 767 -35.24 -3.59 3.17
CA TRP A 767 -35.01 -3.06 1.82
C TRP A 767 -36.23 -2.30 1.30
N GLU A 768 -35.99 -1.23 0.55
CA GLU A 768 -37.00 -0.43 -0.14
C GLU A 768 -36.87 -0.59 -1.66
N GLY A 769 -37.71 -1.44 -2.25
CA GLY A 769 -37.68 -1.70 -3.69
C GLY A 769 -38.38 -3.00 -4.05
N GLY A 770 -38.26 -3.41 -5.31
CA GLY A 770 -38.69 -4.75 -5.73
C GLY A 770 -37.78 -5.85 -5.15
N ASN A 771 -38.29 -7.07 -5.09
CA ASN A 771 -37.51 -8.24 -4.65
C ASN A 771 -36.28 -8.48 -5.56
N MET A 772 -36.44 -8.30 -6.88
CA MET A 772 -35.31 -8.39 -7.81
C MET A 772 -34.32 -7.24 -7.62
N ASP A 773 -34.80 -6.02 -7.37
CA ASP A 773 -33.92 -4.87 -7.05
C ASP A 773 -33.05 -5.18 -5.82
N GLU A 774 -33.55 -5.93 -4.84
CA GLU A 774 -32.75 -6.32 -3.67
C GLU A 774 -31.69 -7.37 -4.01
N ILE A 775 -32.04 -8.39 -4.80
CA ILE A 775 -31.09 -9.42 -5.24
C ILE A 775 -29.97 -8.76 -6.05
N ASP A 776 -30.34 -7.89 -6.99
CA ASP A 776 -29.41 -7.16 -7.85
C ASP A 776 -28.58 -6.14 -7.06
N ALA A 777 -28.98 -5.75 -5.85
CA ALA A 777 -28.22 -4.83 -5.03
C ALA A 777 -27.06 -5.50 -4.28
N PHE A 778 -27.12 -6.81 -4.05
CA PHE A 778 -26.04 -7.54 -3.38
C PHE A 778 -24.84 -7.70 -4.32
N VAL A 779 -23.66 -7.38 -3.78
CA VAL A 779 -22.38 -7.41 -4.50
C VAL A 779 -21.30 -8.08 -3.66
N SER A 780 -20.31 -8.69 -4.31
CA SER A 780 -19.11 -9.22 -3.69
C SER A 780 -17.87 -8.83 -4.49
N GLU A 781 -16.78 -8.54 -3.79
CA GLU A 781 -15.47 -8.32 -4.39
C GLU A 781 -14.37 -8.97 -3.54
N GLU A 782 -13.22 -9.25 -4.15
CA GLU A 782 -12.00 -9.59 -3.43
C GLU A 782 -11.63 -8.46 -2.45
N LEU A 783 -11.26 -8.83 -1.24
CA LEU A 783 -10.63 -7.91 -0.30
C LEU A 783 -9.12 -7.97 -0.54
N TYR A 784 -8.58 -6.91 -1.14
CA TYR A 784 -7.21 -6.91 -1.61
C TYR A 784 -6.23 -6.88 -0.43
N ILE A 785 -5.44 -7.94 -0.31
CA ILE A 785 -4.36 -8.04 0.66
C ILE A 785 -3.15 -7.29 0.10
N HIS A 786 -2.86 -6.13 0.68
CA HIS A 786 -1.67 -5.33 0.35
C HIS A 786 -0.60 -5.37 1.44
N SER A 787 -0.87 -5.96 2.60
CA SER A 787 0.09 -6.16 3.68
C SER A 787 1.42 -6.77 3.20
N LYS A 788 2.51 -6.48 3.92
CA LYS A 788 3.79 -7.19 3.82
C LYS A 788 4.28 -7.53 5.23
N LEU A 789 3.65 -8.56 5.80
CA LEU A 789 3.78 -8.96 7.20
C LEU A 789 4.25 -10.42 7.31
N LEU A 790 5.15 -10.68 8.27
CA LEU A 790 5.44 -12.01 8.79
C LEU A 790 5.40 -11.98 10.32
N VAL A 791 4.74 -12.95 10.94
CA VAL A 791 4.78 -13.19 12.39
C VAL A 791 5.26 -14.61 12.64
N ALA A 792 6.33 -14.77 13.41
CA ALA A 792 6.88 -16.07 13.79
C ALA A 792 6.70 -16.30 15.30
N ASP A 793 6.11 -17.45 15.64
CA ASP A 793 5.93 -17.98 16.99
C ASP A 793 5.31 -17.01 18.02
N ASP A 794 4.51 -16.04 17.58
CA ASP A 794 4.06 -14.91 18.42
C ASP A 794 5.21 -14.21 19.17
N GLN A 795 6.41 -14.16 18.59
CA GLN A 795 7.60 -13.57 19.22
C GLN A 795 8.28 -12.52 18.35
N ILE A 796 8.32 -12.76 17.03
CA ILE A 796 9.03 -11.90 16.09
C ILE A 796 8.06 -11.46 14.99
N VAL A 797 8.12 -10.19 14.63
CA VAL A 797 7.36 -9.61 13.51
C VAL A 797 8.33 -9.01 12.49
N ILE A 798 8.09 -9.25 11.21
CA ILE A 798 8.64 -8.44 10.11
C ILE A 798 7.48 -7.67 9.50
N CYS A 799 7.60 -6.36 9.37
CA CYS A 799 6.59 -5.52 8.72
C CYS A 799 7.29 -4.44 7.87
N GLY A 800 6.77 -4.14 6.69
CA GLY A 800 7.39 -3.17 5.79
C GLY A 800 6.68 -3.04 4.45
N SER A 801 7.44 -2.70 3.42
CA SER A 801 6.97 -2.52 2.04
C SER A 801 7.32 -3.68 1.10
N ALA A 802 8.28 -4.53 1.48
CA ALA A 802 8.82 -5.57 0.61
C ALA A 802 7.86 -6.74 0.36
N ASN A 803 7.45 -6.91 -0.88
CA ASN A 803 6.68 -8.08 -1.31
C ASN A 803 7.54 -9.34 -1.34
N MET A 804 6.92 -10.52 -1.36
CA MET A 804 7.65 -11.78 -1.54
C MET A 804 7.79 -12.09 -3.03
N ASN A 805 8.70 -11.36 -3.67
CA ASN A 805 9.04 -11.47 -5.09
C ASN A 805 10.50 -11.03 -5.31
N ASP A 806 11.11 -11.36 -6.44
CA ASP A 806 12.48 -10.98 -6.75
C ASP A 806 12.67 -9.46 -6.74
N ARG A 807 11.69 -8.73 -7.28
CA ARG A 807 11.66 -7.26 -7.30
C ARG A 807 11.91 -6.61 -5.94
N SER A 808 11.40 -7.20 -4.86
CA SER A 808 11.55 -6.64 -3.50
C SER A 808 12.69 -7.29 -2.72
N GLN A 809 13.02 -8.55 -2.98
CA GLN A 809 13.89 -9.35 -2.11
C GLN A 809 15.37 -9.32 -2.52
N LEU A 810 15.70 -9.04 -3.78
CA LEU A 810 17.08 -9.12 -4.29
C LEU A 810 17.95 -7.89 -3.99
N GLY A 811 17.34 -6.74 -3.69
CA GLY A 811 18.04 -5.50 -3.32
C GLY A 811 18.48 -4.61 -4.51
N ASP A 812 18.69 -5.21 -5.68
CA ASP A 812 19.13 -4.54 -6.91
C ASP A 812 17.98 -4.07 -7.82
N HIS A 813 16.73 -4.39 -7.45
CA HIS A 813 15.50 -4.01 -8.13
C HIS A 813 14.85 -2.83 -7.38
N ASP A 814 13.60 -2.96 -6.92
CA ASP A 814 12.90 -1.90 -6.18
C ASP A 814 13.59 -1.64 -4.84
N SER A 815 13.58 -0.38 -4.41
CA SER A 815 14.00 -0.07 -3.04
C SER A 815 12.85 -0.30 -2.07
N GLU A 816 13.18 -0.91 -0.93
CA GLU A 816 12.20 -1.33 0.07
C GLU A 816 12.74 -1.11 1.49
N ILE A 817 11.84 -1.02 2.46
CA ILE A 817 12.18 -0.94 3.88
C ILE A 817 11.31 -1.90 4.70
N ALA A 818 11.91 -2.51 5.73
CA ALA A 818 11.20 -3.33 6.70
C ALA A 818 11.78 -3.13 8.10
N ILE A 819 10.97 -3.44 9.12
CA ILE A 819 11.39 -3.50 10.51
C ILE A 819 11.17 -4.92 11.04
N ILE A 820 12.19 -5.43 11.71
CA ILE A 820 12.11 -6.64 12.53
C ILE A 820 11.83 -6.19 13.96
N VAL A 821 10.74 -6.65 14.55
CA VAL A 821 10.31 -6.30 15.91
C VAL A 821 10.38 -7.53 16.80
N LYS A 822 11.03 -7.37 17.95
CA LYS A 822 11.10 -8.36 19.02
C LYS A 822 10.77 -7.67 20.34
N ASP A 823 9.56 -7.93 20.82
CA ASP A 823 9.11 -7.39 22.08
C ASP A 823 9.48 -8.35 23.22
N ASN A 824 10.08 -7.80 24.28
CA ASN A 824 10.50 -8.56 25.45
C ASN A 824 9.38 -8.65 26.51
N GLU A 825 8.32 -7.83 26.39
CA GLU A 825 7.14 -7.96 27.24
C GLU A 825 6.34 -9.18 26.79
N THR A 826 6.10 -10.14 27.69
CA THR A 826 5.36 -11.36 27.38
C THR A 826 3.94 -11.33 27.91
N VAL A 827 3.02 -11.98 27.20
CA VAL A 827 1.63 -12.22 27.62
C VAL A 827 1.38 -13.72 27.79
N GLU A 828 0.37 -14.07 28.59
CA GLU A 828 -0.07 -15.46 28.71
C GLU A 828 -0.64 -15.96 27.36
N SER A 829 -0.07 -17.07 26.87
CA SER A 829 -0.47 -17.72 25.64
C SER A 829 -0.21 -19.23 25.74
N SER A 830 -0.67 -19.96 24.73
CA SER A 830 -0.30 -21.35 24.51
C SER A 830 0.08 -21.62 23.06
N MET A 831 0.80 -22.71 22.85
CA MET A 831 1.18 -23.25 21.57
C MET A 831 1.04 -24.76 21.65
N ASP A 832 0.08 -25.34 20.92
CA ASP A 832 -0.32 -26.75 21.05
C ASP A 832 -0.71 -27.12 22.50
N GLY A 833 -1.50 -26.24 23.14
CA GLY A 833 -1.99 -26.40 24.51
C GLY A 833 -0.92 -26.26 25.61
N ARG A 834 0.35 -26.02 25.26
CA ARG A 834 1.44 -25.82 26.22
C ARG A 834 1.65 -24.33 26.46
N PRO A 835 1.96 -23.90 27.70
CA PRO A 835 2.28 -22.51 27.99
C PRO A 835 3.40 -22.00 27.07
N TRP A 836 3.19 -20.84 26.45
CA TRP A 836 4.14 -20.24 25.53
C TRP A 836 4.37 -18.76 25.88
N PRO A 837 5.63 -18.31 26.05
CA PRO A 837 5.94 -16.91 26.34
C PRO A 837 5.84 -16.08 25.06
N ALA A 838 4.61 -15.77 24.66
CA ALA A 838 4.31 -14.95 23.51
C ALA A 838 4.65 -13.48 23.79
N ALA A 839 5.33 -12.83 22.85
CA ALA A 839 5.62 -11.40 22.92
C ALA A 839 4.33 -10.59 22.71
N LYS A 840 4.09 -9.60 23.57
CA LYS A 840 2.85 -8.82 23.61
C LYS A 840 2.56 -8.14 22.26
N PHE A 841 3.56 -7.51 21.66
CA PHE A 841 3.42 -6.91 20.33
C PHE A 841 2.98 -7.92 19.26
N ALA A 842 3.71 -9.03 19.12
CA ALA A 842 3.45 -10.04 18.10
C ALA A 842 2.09 -10.74 18.33
N ALA A 843 1.81 -11.15 19.57
CA ALA A 843 0.57 -11.81 19.95
C ALA A 843 -0.65 -10.90 19.74
N SER A 844 -0.59 -9.64 20.17
CA SER A 844 -1.73 -8.72 20.01
C SER A 844 -2.03 -8.44 18.52
N LEU A 845 -1.00 -8.20 17.71
CA LEU A 845 -1.16 -7.97 16.27
C LEU A 845 -1.77 -9.20 15.58
N ARG A 846 -1.18 -10.38 15.79
CA ARG A 846 -1.60 -11.61 15.12
C ARG A 846 -3.01 -12.04 15.55
N ARG A 847 -3.36 -11.91 16.84
CA ARG A 847 -4.72 -12.17 17.32
C ARG A 847 -5.74 -11.15 16.81
N GLN A 848 -5.37 -9.87 16.72
CA GLN A 848 -6.23 -8.83 16.13
C GLN A 848 -6.58 -9.17 14.68
N ILE A 849 -5.57 -9.53 13.88
CA ILE A 849 -5.74 -9.90 12.47
C ILE A 849 -6.63 -11.16 12.34
N PHE A 850 -6.37 -12.20 13.14
CA PHE A 850 -7.18 -13.43 13.06
C PHE A 850 -8.63 -13.17 13.42
N ARG A 851 -8.88 -12.34 14.45
CA ARG A 851 -10.24 -11.96 14.82
C ARG A 851 -10.91 -11.13 13.73
N LYS A 852 -10.18 -10.26 13.02
CA LYS A 852 -10.70 -9.53 11.86
C LYS A 852 -11.18 -10.52 10.79
N HIS A 853 -10.27 -11.39 10.32
CA HIS A 853 -10.53 -12.34 9.23
C HIS A 853 -11.65 -13.34 9.55
N LEU A 854 -11.82 -13.71 10.83
CA LEU A 854 -12.87 -14.63 11.30
C LEU A 854 -14.22 -13.95 11.65
N GLY A 855 -14.32 -12.62 11.58
CA GLY A 855 -15.53 -11.87 11.96
C GLY A 855 -15.78 -11.82 13.47
N LEU A 856 -14.70 -11.89 14.27
CA LEU A 856 -14.70 -11.89 15.73
C LEU A 856 -14.32 -10.51 16.32
N LEU A 857 -14.23 -9.48 15.49
CA LEU A 857 -14.15 -8.08 15.90
C LEU A 857 -15.49 -7.40 15.69
N LYS A 858 -15.78 -6.41 16.54
CA LYS A 858 -16.90 -5.50 16.32
C LYS A 858 -16.60 -4.62 15.11
N HIS A 859 -17.65 -4.18 14.42
CA HIS A 859 -17.53 -3.17 13.38
C HIS A 859 -16.86 -1.90 13.92
N GLN A 860 -15.86 -1.39 13.20
CA GLN A 860 -15.11 -0.18 13.54
C GLN A 860 -15.86 1.08 13.09
N ASP A 861 -16.45 1.78 14.05
CA ASP A 861 -17.06 3.09 13.82
C ASP A 861 -15.99 4.20 13.82
N PHE A 862 -15.64 4.67 12.63
CA PHE A 862 -14.63 5.73 12.43
C PHE A 862 -15.08 7.11 12.96
N ASN A 863 -16.36 7.30 13.30
CA ASN A 863 -16.84 8.52 13.95
C ASN A 863 -16.61 8.50 15.47
N ARG A 864 -16.17 7.36 16.02
CA ARG A 864 -15.88 7.15 17.45
C ARG A 864 -14.45 6.63 17.62
N PRO A 865 -13.44 7.45 17.30
CA PRO A 865 -12.04 7.06 17.43
C PRO A 865 -11.73 6.70 18.88
N ASP A 866 -10.97 5.62 19.06
CA ASP A 866 -10.43 5.19 20.34
C ASP A 866 -8.90 5.29 20.35
N GLN A 867 -8.25 4.74 21.37
CA GLN A 867 -6.79 4.80 21.49
C GLN A 867 -6.05 4.08 20.34
N ASN A 868 -6.68 3.17 19.60
CA ASN A 868 -6.06 2.52 18.44
C ASN A 868 -5.89 3.48 17.24
N PHE A 869 -6.56 4.62 17.24
CA PHE A 869 -6.45 5.67 16.22
C PHE A 869 -5.35 6.69 16.54
N GLU A 870 -4.86 6.73 17.79
CA GLU A 870 -3.83 7.68 18.21
C GLU A 870 -2.43 7.27 17.71
N PRO A 871 -1.50 8.22 17.51
CA PRO A 871 -0.09 7.92 17.24
C PRO A 871 0.61 7.22 18.42
N ILE A 872 1.86 6.83 18.19
CA ILE A 872 2.74 6.30 19.25
C ILE A 872 2.80 7.24 20.47
N GLY A 873 2.82 6.66 21.67
CA GLY A 873 2.67 7.37 22.96
C GLY A 873 1.32 7.13 23.63
N VAL A 874 0.35 6.59 22.90
CA VAL A 874 -0.89 6.00 23.44
C VAL A 874 -0.93 4.53 23.02
N ALA A 875 -0.99 3.62 24.00
CA ALA A 875 -0.97 2.17 23.72
C ALA A 875 -2.22 1.71 22.96
N ASN A 876 -2.13 0.59 22.24
CA ASN A 876 -3.31 -0.06 21.69
C ASN A 876 -4.23 -0.54 22.81
N ILE A 877 -5.55 -0.38 22.64
CA ILE A 877 -6.53 -1.08 23.47
C ILE A 877 -6.70 -2.48 22.92
N TYR A 878 -6.54 -3.47 23.79
CA TYR A 878 -6.75 -4.88 23.49
C TYR A 878 -7.45 -5.58 24.65
N ASP A 879 -8.47 -6.38 24.35
CA ASP A 879 -9.35 -7.08 25.30
C ASP A 879 -8.84 -8.50 25.64
N TRP A 880 -7.66 -8.58 26.25
CA TRP A 880 -7.04 -9.86 26.62
C TRP A 880 -7.98 -10.77 27.41
N GLY A 881 -8.08 -12.03 26.99
CA GLY A 881 -8.90 -13.05 27.64
C GLY A 881 -10.40 -12.94 27.36
N SER A 882 -10.85 -12.13 26.40
CA SER A 882 -12.23 -12.21 25.90
C SER A 882 -12.53 -13.57 25.27
N GLU A 883 -13.82 -13.88 25.04
CA GLU A 883 -14.21 -15.15 24.42
C GLU A 883 -13.58 -15.28 23.03
N GLU A 884 -13.59 -14.21 22.26
CA GLU A 884 -13.05 -14.15 20.92
C GLU A 884 -11.51 -14.17 20.90
N ASP A 885 -10.83 -13.54 21.88
CA ASP A 885 -9.38 -13.64 22.04
C ASP A 885 -8.94 -15.09 22.30
N ARG A 886 -9.64 -15.80 23.18
CA ARG A 886 -9.30 -17.20 23.50
C ARG A 886 -9.40 -18.13 22.29
N LYS A 887 -10.35 -17.89 21.38
CA LYS A 887 -10.54 -18.71 20.16
C LYS A 887 -9.36 -18.65 19.20
N VAL A 888 -8.54 -17.61 19.28
CA VAL A 888 -7.38 -17.41 18.41
C VAL A 888 -6.07 -17.42 19.20
N ALA A 889 -6.09 -17.64 20.51
CA ALA A 889 -4.90 -17.48 21.35
C ALA A 889 -3.78 -18.45 20.93
N ASP A 890 -4.13 -19.71 20.70
CA ASP A 890 -3.23 -20.78 20.27
C ASP A 890 -3.36 -21.02 18.75
N PRO A 891 -2.39 -20.59 17.92
CA PRO A 891 -2.51 -20.65 16.46
C PRO A 891 -2.30 -22.06 15.88
N ILE A 892 -1.99 -23.06 16.71
CA ILE A 892 -1.77 -24.44 16.25
C ILE A 892 -2.62 -25.47 16.99
N SER A 893 -3.56 -25.04 17.83
CA SER A 893 -4.54 -25.94 18.44
C SER A 893 -5.52 -26.49 17.40
N ASP A 894 -6.06 -27.67 17.66
CA ASP A 894 -7.01 -28.30 16.74
C ASP A 894 -8.32 -27.49 16.69
N GLU A 895 -8.74 -26.91 17.82
CA GLU A 895 -9.94 -26.06 17.90
C GLU A 895 -9.81 -24.79 17.04
N PHE A 896 -8.65 -24.15 17.04
CA PHE A 896 -8.39 -23.00 16.18
C PHE A 896 -8.44 -23.42 14.70
N TRP A 897 -7.77 -24.52 14.34
CA TRP A 897 -7.73 -24.99 12.95
C TRP A 897 -9.08 -25.47 12.44
N ASP A 898 -9.90 -26.09 13.30
CA ASP A 898 -11.29 -26.45 12.98
C ASP A 898 -12.11 -25.19 12.69
N LEU A 899 -12.03 -24.16 13.55
CA LEU A 899 -12.71 -22.89 13.33
C LEU A 899 -12.24 -22.19 12.05
N TRP A 900 -10.93 -22.09 11.84
CA TRP A 900 -10.31 -21.41 10.71
C TRP A 900 -10.71 -22.06 9.38
N ASN A 901 -10.51 -23.38 9.27
CA ASN A 901 -10.83 -24.12 8.04
C ASN A 901 -12.34 -24.17 7.79
N TRP A 902 -13.14 -24.40 8.83
CA TRP A 902 -14.61 -24.39 8.70
C TRP A 902 -15.10 -23.03 8.21
N ARG A 903 -14.54 -21.94 8.74
CA ARG A 903 -14.90 -20.58 8.32
C ARG A 903 -14.52 -20.33 6.86
N ALA A 904 -13.26 -20.59 6.51
CA ALA A 904 -12.76 -20.40 5.15
C ALA A 904 -13.62 -21.17 4.14
N LYS A 905 -13.91 -22.44 4.42
CA LYS A 905 -14.74 -23.29 3.56
C LYS A 905 -16.17 -22.79 3.46
N THR A 906 -16.82 -22.50 4.59
CA THR A 906 -18.23 -22.04 4.61
C THR A 906 -18.40 -20.75 3.82
N ASN A 907 -17.49 -19.79 4.00
CA ASN A 907 -17.48 -18.55 3.25
C ASN A 907 -17.26 -18.83 1.75
N THR A 908 -16.28 -19.66 1.39
CA THR A 908 -15.97 -20.00 -0.01
C THR A 908 -17.17 -20.61 -0.72
N ASP A 909 -17.83 -21.58 -0.10
CA ASP A 909 -19.03 -22.23 -0.65
C ASP A 909 -20.19 -21.23 -0.82
N ALA A 910 -20.38 -20.32 0.16
CA ALA A 910 -21.41 -19.29 0.10
C ALA A 910 -21.16 -18.29 -1.04
N PHE A 911 -19.94 -17.77 -1.16
CA PHE A 911 -19.57 -16.87 -2.26
C PHE A 911 -19.68 -17.55 -3.62
N ALA A 912 -19.20 -18.81 -3.73
CA ALA A 912 -19.31 -19.61 -4.95
C ALA A 912 -20.76 -19.77 -5.42
N LYS A 913 -21.68 -20.00 -4.49
CA LYS A 913 -23.11 -20.17 -4.78
C LYS A 913 -23.81 -18.86 -5.16
N VAL A 914 -23.47 -17.74 -4.51
CA VAL A 914 -24.22 -16.49 -4.68
C VAL A 914 -23.67 -15.65 -5.85
N PHE A 915 -22.35 -15.55 -5.98
CA PHE A 915 -21.70 -14.54 -6.83
C PHE A 915 -20.84 -15.10 -7.96
N HIS A 916 -20.59 -16.42 -7.97
CA HIS A 916 -19.72 -17.09 -8.95
C HIS A 916 -18.34 -16.39 -9.13
N PRO A 917 -17.60 -16.09 -8.04
CA PRO A 917 -16.35 -15.37 -8.12
C PRO A 917 -15.30 -16.16 -8.91
N VAL A 918 -14.45 -15.42 -9.61
CA VAL A 918 -13.21 -15.93 -10.20
C VAL A 918 -12.04 -15.35 -9.41
N PRO A 919 -11.04 -16.17 -9.03
CA PRO A 919 -10.82 -17.56 -9.44
C PRO A 919 -11.58 -18.58 -8.57
N TYR A 920 -11.85 -19.77 -9.12
CA TYR A 920 -12.58 -20.85 -8.45
C TYR A 920 -12.00 -22.23 -8.79
N ASP A 921 -11.82 -23.11 -7.79
CA ASP A 921 -11.19 -24.42 -7.96
C ASP A 921 -11.98 -25.41 -8.84
N GLY A 922 -13.28 -25.16 -9.03
CA GLY A 922 -14.09 -25.92 -10.00
C GLY A 922 -13.77 -25.60 -11.46
N VAL A 923 -13.06 -24.51 -11.73
CA VAL A 923 -12.66 -24.06 -13.07
C VAL A 923 -11.20 -24.40 -13.31
N ARG A 924 -10.92 -25.52 -13.98
CA ARG A 924 -9.57 -26.05 -14.21
C ARG A 924 -9.07 -25.85 -15.65
N THR A 925 -9.97 -25.46 -16.56
CA THR A 925 -9.69 -25.23 -18.00
C THR A 925 -10.33 -23.94 -18.48
N TRP A 926 -9.84 -23.37 -19.58
CA TRP A 926 -10.48 -22.18 -20.19
C TRP A 926 -11.90 -22.47 -20.65
N LYS A 927 -12.20 -23.70 -21.08
CA LYS A 927 -13.58 -24.09 -21.40
C LYS A 927 -14.50 -23.99 -20.20
N GLN A 928 -14.05 -24.45 -19.03
CA GLN A 928 -14.84 -24.35 -17.79
C GLN A 928 -14.98 -22.90 -17.33
N TYR A 929 -13.98 -22.05 -17.61
CA TYR A 929 -14.06 -20.61 -17.37
C TYR A 929 -15.21 -19.99 -18.17
N ASP A 930 -15.32 -20.36 -19.44
CA ASP A 930 -16.36 -19.85 -20.33
C ASP A 930 -17.76 -20.25 -19.83
N ASP A 931 -17.91 -21.50 -19.39
CA ASP A 931 -19.16 -22.05 -18.89
C ASP A 931 -19.56 -21.48 -17.50
N TYR A 932 -18.58 -21.23 -16.62
CA TYR A 932 -18.81 -20.79 -15.23
C TYR A 932 -18.91 -19.28 -15.07
N TYR A 933 -18.14 -18.51 -15.87
CA TYR A 933 -17.98 -17.07 -15.69
C TYR A 933 -18.40 -16.26 -16.92
N GLU A 934 -17.80 -16.51 -18.09
CA GLU A 934 -18.05 -15.73 -19.31
C GLU A 934 -19.53 -15.79 -19.69
N ARG A 935 -20.19 -16.95 -19.54
CA ARG A 935 -21.64 -17.10 -19.74
C ARG A 935 -22.49 -16.04 -19.03
N PHE A 936 -22.10 -15.62 -17.84
CA PHE A 936 -22.89 -14.73 -16.99
C PHE A 936 -22.45 -13.26 -17.09
N PHE A 937 -21.14 -13.01 -17.21
CA PHE A 937 -20.54 -11.67 -17.02
C PHE A 937 -19.84 -11.08 -18.26
N HIS A 938 -19.92 -11.70 -19.44
CA HIS A 938 -19.22 -11.22 -20.65
C HIS A 938 -19.60 -9.78 -21.05
N GLU A 939 -18.63 -8.86 -21.12
CA GLU A 939 -18.81 -7.48 -21.62
C GLU A 939 -18.77 -7.41 -23.16
N GLU A 940 -19.59 -6.56 -23.79
CA GLU A 940 -19.65 -6.46 -25.25
C GLU A 940 -18.27 -6.19 -25.89
N ALA A 941 -17.82 -7.10 -26.77
CA ALA A 941 -16.65 -6.84 -27.61
C ALA A 941 -17.05 -5.82 -28.70
N GLY A 942 -16.51 -4.60 -28.64
CA GLY A 942 -16.88 -3.51 -29.54
C GLY A 942 -16.87 -3.90 -31.03
N ASP A 943 -17.93 -3.51 -31.75
CA ASP A 943 -18.27 -3.50 -33.20
C ASP A 943 -17.81 -4.65 -34.14
N LYS A 944 -16.92 -5.55 -33.71
CA LYS A 944 -16.36 -6.67 -34.48
C LYS A 944 -17.05 -8.01 -34.22
N ASP A 945 -17.93 -8.10 -33.23
CA ASP A 945 -18.55 -9.38 -32.82
C ASP A 945 -20.06 -9.20 -32.52
N LYS A 946 -20.84 -8.80 -33.54
CA LYS A 946 -22.29 -8.51 -33.44
C LYS A 946 -23.18 -9.71 -33.10
N ASP A 947 -22.59 -10.92 -33.00
CA ASP A 947 -23.31 -12.16 -32.72
C ASP A 947 -23.22 -12.63 -31.25
N LYS A 948 -22.46 -11.94 -30.39
CA LYS A 948 -22.38 -12.25 -28.95
C LYS A 948 -23.50 -11.54 -28.17
N LYS A 949 -24.24 -12.29 -27.34
CA LYS A 949 -25.31 -11.76 -26.48
C LYS A 949 -24.70 -10.93 -25.32
N PRO A 950 -25.37 -9.87 -24.85
CA PRO A 950 -24.92 -9.09 -23.69
C PRO A 950 -24.89 -9.94 -22.41
N SER A 951 -24.11 -9.51 -21.41
CA SER A 951 -24.04 -10.16 -20.10
C SER A 951 -25.42 -10.32 -19.46
N GLN A 952 -25.62 -11.42 -18.75
CA GLN A 952 -26.86 -11.68 -18.03
C GLN A 952 -26.90 -10.96 -16.69
N TYR A 953 -25.72 -10.81 -16.07
CA TYR A 953 -25.54 -10.18 -14.76
C TYR A 953 -24.36 -9.21 -14.79
N LYS A 954 -24.37 -8.25 -13.87
CA LYS A 954 -23.26 -7.31 -13.67
C LYS A 954 -22.14 -7.96 -12.86
N TRP A 955 -20.90 -7.57 -13.11
CA TRP A 955 -19.73 -8.08 -12.42
C TRP A 955 -19.88 -8.02 -10.90
N GLY A 956 -19.68 -9.14 -10.21
CA GLY A 956 -19.73 -9.22 -8.75
C GLY A 956 -21.14 -9.23 -8.12
N HIS A 957 -22.20 -9.14 -8.93
CA HIS A 957 -23.58 -9.24 -8.45
C HIS A 957 -24.07 -10.68 -8.33
N VAL A 958 -25.20 -10.87 -7.67
CA VAL A 958 -25.83 -12.19 -7.49
C VAL A 958 -26.19 -12.79 -8.85
N VAL A 959 -25.83 -14.07 -9.05
CA VAL A 959 -26.30 -14.87 -10.18
C VAL A 959 -27.71 -15.35 -9.88
N ALA A 960 -28.71 -14.55 -10.23
CA ALA A 960 -30.10 -14.79 -9.82
C ALA A 960 -30.71 -16.09 -10.38
N GLU A 961 -30.13 -16.69 -11.43
CA GLU A 961 -30.57 -17.98 -12.01
C GLU A 961 -30.46 -19.14 -11.00
N GLU A 962 -29.57 -19.03 -10.00
CA GLU A 962 -29.36 -20.06 -8.96
C GLU A 962 -30.42 -20.05 -7.85
N PHE A 963 -31.35 -19.09 -7.89
CA PHE A 963 -32.33 -18.85 -6.81
C PHE A 963 -33.77 -18.82 -7.33
N SER A 964 -34.72 -19.09 -6.42
CA SER A 964 -36.15 -18.97 -6.72
C SER A 964 -36.52 -17.53 -7.11
N GLN A 965 -37.56 -17.34 -7.92
CA GLN A 965 -38.03 -15.99 -8.26
C GLN A 965 -38.81 -15.33 -7.11
N GLY A 966 -38.80 -13.99 -7.07
CA GLY A 966 -39.59 -13.19 -6.13
C GLY A 966 -39.07 -13.23 -4.69
N GLU A 967 -39.97 -13.13 -3.72
CA GLU A 967 -39.60 -13.00 -2.29
C GLU A 967 -38.84 -14.23 -1.76
N GLN A 968 -39.14 -15.41 -2.30
CA GLN A 968 -38.46 -16.63 -1.90
C GLN A 968 -36.97 -16.60 -2.27
N GLY A 969 -36.60 -16.07 -3.45
CA GLY A 969 -35.21 -15.90 -3.87
C GLY A 969 -34.42 -15.00 -2.93
N VAL A 970 -34.99 -13.84 -2.57
CA VAL A 970 -34.38 -12.91 -1.61
C VAL A 970 -34.09 -13.61 -0.29
N ARG A 971 -35.04 -14.41 0.22
CA ARG A 971 -34.86 -15.17 1.46
C ARG A 971 -33.76 -16.22 1.32
N GLU A 972 -33.70 -16.93 0.19
CA GLU A 972 -32.65 -17.92 -0.07
C GLU A 972 -31.26 -17.28 -0.13
N VAL A 973 -31.11 -16.14 -0.83
CA VAL A 973 -29.84 -15.37 -0.89
C VAL A 973 -29.43 -14.93 0.51
N LYS A 974 -30.34 -14.28 1.27
CA LYS A 974 -30.05 -13.82 2.64
C LYS A 974 -29.72 -14.97 3.59
N GLU A 975 -30.36 -16.13 3.44
CA GLU A 975 -30.03 -17.31 4.26
C GLU A 975 -28.60 -17.78 3.98
N VAL A 976 -28.17 -17.85 2.72
CA VAL A 976 -26.79 -18.19 2.37
C VAL A 976 -25.81 -17.14 2.90
N LEU A 977 -26.08 -15.85 2.66
CA LEU A 977 -25.22 -14.75 3.14
C LEU A 977 -25.12 -14.72 4.67
N SER A 978 -26.17 -15.12 5.40
CA SER A 978 -26.14 -15.15 6.88
C SER A 978 -25.10 -16.12 7.46
N THR A 979 -24.67 -17.11 6.66
CA THR A 979 -23.63 -18.06 7.06
C THR A 979 -22.23 -17.47 7.01
N ILE A 980 -22.03 -16.40 6.24
CA ILE A 980 -20.75 -15.71 6.10
C ILE A 980 -20.46 -14.93 7.38
N LYS A 981 -19.25 -15.11 7.93
CA LYS A 981 -18.69 -14.19 8.93
C LYS A 981 -17.23 -13.89 8.62
N GLY A 982 -16.80 -12.67 8.93
CA GLY A 982 -15.49 -12.20 8.52
C GLY A 982 -15.31 -12.29 7.01
N THR A 983 -14.06 -12.38 6.58
CA THR A 983 -13.67 -12.27 5.16
C THR A 983 -12.79 -13.41 4.69
N LEU A 984 -12.41 -14.34 5.57
CA LEU A 984 -11.56 -15.48 5.25
C LEU A 984 -12.20 -16.44 4.23
N VAL A 985 -11.47 -16.77 3.16
CA VAL A 985 -11.84 -17.75 2.13
C VAL A 985 -10.63 -18.62 1.74
N GLU A 986 -10.89 -19.77 1.12
CA GLU A 986 -9.84 -20.69 0.66
C GLU A 986 -9.20 -20.16 -0.64
N MET A 987 -7.87 -20.24 -0.73
CA MET A 987 -7.15 -19.85 -1.95
C MET A 987 -7.43 -20.88 -3.07
N PRO A 988 -7.88 -20.45 -4.27
CA PRO A 988 -8.18 -21.36 -5.37
C PRO A 988 -6.89 -21.82 -6.09
N LEU A 989 -6.25 -22.86 -5.54
CA LEU A 989 -4.97 -23.40 -6.02
C LEU A 989 -5.10 -24.35 -7.23
N LEU A 990 -6.31 -24.78 -7.58
CA LEU A 990 -6.62 -25.65 -8.72
C LEU A 990 -7.19 -24.88 -9.91
N PHE A 991 -7.43 -23.58 -9.77
CA PHE A 991 -7.90 -22.73 -10.86
C PHE A 991 -6.97 -22.79 -12.07
N LEU A 992 -7.53 -23.11 -13.25
CA LEU A 992 -6.81 -23.28 -14.51
C LEU A 992 -5.58 -24.21 -14.42
N LYS A 993 -5.57 -25.18 -13.50
CA LYS A 993 -4.42 -26.07 -13.29
C LYS A 993 -4.09 -26.94 -14.50
N ASP A 994 -5.07 -27.20 -15.36
CA ASP A 994 -4.89 -28.06 -16.54
C ASP A 994 -4.58 -27.24 -17.81
N GLU A 995 -4.22 -25.96 -17.67
CA GLU A 995 -3.89 -25.02 -18.75
C GLU A 995 -2.55 -24.32 -18.50
N ASP A 996 -1.93 -23.85 -19.58
CA ASP A 996 -0.91 -22.80 -19.55
C ASP A 996 -1.65 -21.45 -19.49
N ILE A 997 -1.53 -20.78 -18.34
CA ILE A 997 -2.33 -19.59 -18.05
C ILE A 997 -1.76 -18.41 -18.84
N ALA A 998 -0.43 -18.24 -18.84
CA ALA A 998 0.24 -17.18 -19.59
C ALA A 998 0.89 -17.75 -20.86
N LYS A 999 0.06 -18.15 -21.84
CA LYS A 999 0.49 -18.62 -23.17
C LYS A 999 1.78 -17.93 -23.64
N GLU A 1000 2.88 -18.68 -23.71
CA GLU A 1000 4.17 -18.15 -24.19
C GLU A 1000 4.00 -17.45 -25.55
N GLY A 1001 4.46 -16.20 -25.65
CA GLY A 1001 4.24 -15.33 -26.82
C GLY A 1001 5.18 -14.12 -26.84
N MET A 1002 5.01 -13.19 -27.79
CA MET A 1002 5.92 -12.04 -27.90
C MET A 1002 5.92 -11.09 -26.68
N GLY A 1003 4.89 -11.14 -25.82
CA GLY A 1003 4.75 -10.29 -24.61
C GLY A 1003 5.33 -10.89 -23.31
N LEU A 1004 5.36 -12.22 -23.18
CA LEU A 1004 5.98 -12.95 -22.07
C LEU A 1004 7.10 -13.82 -22.62
N ASN A 1005 8.34 -13.44 -22.34
CA ASN A 1005 9.53 -14.14 -22.79
C ASN A 1005 10.67 -13.91 -21.79
N ALA A 1006 11.80 -14.58 -21.98
CA ALA A 1006 12.99 -14.48 -21.12
C ALA A 1006 13.51 -13.04 -20.88
N PHE A 1007 13.05 -12.03 -21.64
CA PHE A 1007 13.38 -10.61 -21.46
C PHE A 1007 12.36 -9.85 -20.59
N THR A 1008 11.10 -10.28 -20.53
CA THR A 1008 10.02 -9.61 -19.76
C THR A 1008 9.63 -10.35 -18.48
N GLU A 1009 10.04 -11.61 -18.31
CA GLU A 1009 9.76 -12.41 -17.11
C GLU A 1009 10.21 -11.75 -15.81
N GLU A 1010 11.42 -11.14 -15.78
CA GLU A 1010 11.94 -10.46 -14.57
C GLU A 1010 11.08 -9.24 -14.14
N LEU A 1011 10.19 -8.72 -14.99
CA LEU A 1011 9.25 -7.67 -14.61
C LEU A 1011 8.13 -8.18 -13.71
N TYR A 1012 7.83 -9.48 -13.78
CA TYR A 1012 6.70 -10.13 -13.13
C TYR A 1012 7.12 -11.04 -11.96
N THR A 1013 8.42 -11.19 -11.69
CA THR A 1013 8.98 -12.08 -10.65
C THR A 1013 9.31 -11.43 -9.32
#